data_AF-A0A2W4IEI2-F1
#
_entry.id   AF-A0A2W4IEI2-F1
#
_cell.length_a   1.000
_cell.length_b   1.000
_cell.length_c   1.000
_cell.angle_alpha   90.00
_cell.angle_beta   90.00
_cell.angle_gamma   90.00
#
_symmetry.space_group_name_H-M   'P 1'
#
loop_
_entity.id
_entity.type
_entity.pdbx_description
1 polymer ?
#
loop_
_entity_poly.entity_id
_entity_poly.type
_entity_poly.pdbx_seq_one_letter_code
_entity_poly.pdbx_strand_id
1 'polypeptide(L)'
;MTRNRSRGATLALIAALLLFIIVIGLGFFFLVKMLGGGRELQHAVDAGNLNVAKQSMRRPFLRIFGNGASDLNDPIHTIAKNNFMQAKDPVHGELDLLTYNRAVGQALLVSVNAISDNYGFGDPSPSGIANAKTLINCLTDPNDGIAVTLAEKLKNDVQQDISFSNIASITPMKMLNPGGNNASAVSGQKDISYMARNFGTNLTIGQMVLPTEYTQFISPGFLSDNTVNKQSHTYVKGYSLINVPGITSDSHPLMGVPLRPLEKPHLVNVPDFKDNSISPLRGGNQVDTRVPPNAFHSAGSSQELKTRDRTAARSCAIVGSVDLTGQYSASIPCGYIVVANGDGPIPSGPVNFVGPAAGMTDQAYGGGPNDIFSDLLMNQPVFVTPGGKAMDTNLNDILDIQKFKQDHPNDPVPQQMVDKLDGPSPKQTAADSIPAQGVPISSCDNYNSTPTAPQADPNCFNNLQQMATTYGFTLPNGSSGNSLNGLMAIEKYKAQVINPRPGGGPAIVSGMENVCTGMKVFPLGGITANEPIAFGQAPTVGRLIRSFQSYSPSSPLANIISSQVYLKIRQIKPEMSDSEINSFLESASMPMGQVRYIWMDDSRQLRFTAKGSLPSWISGDAVIPDGTGTTASTGNITGNRNFVNIEGEQGYPSPWDCFGSGPDQTRSDLLWQRSSGFNCLQGVLRFRNCVNATTDPWDCPC
;
A
#
# COMPACT_ATOMS: atom_id res chain seq x y z
N MET A 1 -54.96 99.60 -38.61
CA MET A 1 -53.70 98.92 -39.02
C MET A 1 -53.28 97.96 -37.93
N THR A 2 -53.20 96.69 -38.29
CA THR A 2 -53.26 95.50 -37.42
C THR A 2 -51.92 95.12 -36.81
N ARG A 3 -51.87 95.19 -35.47
CA ARG A 3 -50.77 94.79 -34.59
C ARG A 3 -50.84 93.28 -34.34
N ASN A 4 -50.27 92.46 -35.24
CA ASN A 4 -50.28 90.98 -35.13
C ASN A 4 -48.92 90.31 -35.48
N ARG A 5 -47.78 91.00 -35.35
CA ARG A 5 -46.44 90.45 -35.70
C ARG A 5 -45.60 89.92 -34.52
N SER A 6 -46.02 90.08 -33.26
CA SER A 6 -45.21 89.65 -32.10
C SER A 6 -45.45 88.23 -31.59
N ARG A 7 -46.44 87.49 -32.12
CA ARG A 7 -46.78 86.11 -31.67
C ARG A 7 -45.97 85.00 -32.37
N GLY A 8 -45.42 85.25 -33.57
CA GLY A 8 -44.67 84.24 -34.34
C GLY A 8 -43.28 83.95 -33.80
N ALA A 9 -42.57 84.97 -33.31
CA ALA A 9 -41.22 84.80 -32.76
C ALA A 9 -41.21 83.99 -31.45
N THR A 10 -42.22 84.16 -30.59
CA THR A 10 -42.36 83.40 -29.34
C THR A 10 -42.61 81.91 -29.60
N LEU A 11 -43.39 81.60 -30.65
CA LEU A 11 -43.70 80.23 -31.06
C LEU A 11 -42.46 79.51 -31.62
N ALA A 12 -41.62 80.20 -32.39
CA ALA A 12 -40.35 79.67 -32.88
C ALA A 12 -39.34 79.39 -31.75
N LEU A 13 -39.26 80.27 -30.74
CA LEU A 13 -38.40 80.07 -29.57
C LEU A 13 -38.85 78.85 -28.75
N ILE A 14 -40.16 78.70 -28.50
CA ILE A 14 -40.70 77.54 -27.76
C ILE A 14 -40.44 76.24 -28.53
N ALA A 15 -40.64 76.24 -29.85
CA ALA A 15 -40.36 75.08 -30.68
C ALA A 15 -38.87 74.70 -30.66
N ALA A 16 -37.96 75.67 -30.75
CA ALA A 16 -36.52 75.45 -30.65
C ALA A 16 -36.11 74.93 -29.26
N LEU A 17 -36.71 75.46 -28.19
CA LEU A 17 -36.47 75.01 -26.82
C LEU A 17 -36.96 73.57 -26.59
N LEU A 18 -38.17 73.23 -27.08
CA LEU A 18 -38.71 71.87 -27.03
C LEU A 18 -37.82 70.89 -27.81
N LEU A 19 -37.40 71.26 -29.02
CA LEU A 19 -36.46 70.47 -29.81
C LEU A 19 -35.16 70.23 -29.03
N PHE A 20 -34.60 71.27 -28.42
CA PHE A 20 -33.38 71.18 -27.62
C PHE A 20 -33.54 70.24 -26.41
N ILE A 21 -34.67 70.33 -25.68
CA ILE A 21 -34.99 69.43 -24.56
C ILE A 21 -35.13 67.98 -25.06
N ILE A 22 -35.77 67.75 -26.21
CA ILE A 22 -35.90 66.42 -26.80
C ILE A 22 -34.53 65.84 -27.16
N VAL A 23 -33.65 66.64 -27.76
CA VAL A 23 -32.29 66.22 -28.12
C VAL A 23 -31.47 65.87 -26.87
N ILE A 24 -31.54 66.69 -25.82
CA ILE A 24 -30.89 66.40 -24.53
C ILE A 24 -31.47 65.12 -23.92
N GLY A 25 -32.79 64.97 -23.91
CA GLY A 25 -33.48 63.79 -23.37
C GLY A 25 -33.09 62.50 -24.10
N LEU A 26 -33.01 62.54 -25.43
CA LEU A 26 -32.49 61.44 -26.25
C LEU A 26 -31.04 61.14 -25.91
N GLY A 27 -30.20 62.17 -25.75
CA GLY A 27 -28.80 62.03 -25.34
C GLY A 27 -28.64 61.30 -24.00
N PHE A 28 -29.39 61.72 -22.97
CA PHE A 28 -29.40 61.04 -21.67
C PHE A 28 -29.94 59.61 -21.77
N PHE A 29 -30.98 59.36 -22.56
CA PHE A 29 -31.50 58.03 -22.78
C PHE A 29 -30.44 57.09 -23.39
N PHE A 30 -29.71 57.54 -24.41
CA PHE A 30 -28.61 56.75 -25.00
C PHE A 30 -27.47 56.52 -24.02
N LEU A 31 -27.11 57.53 -23.22
CA LEU A 31 -26.07 57.40 -22.20
C LEU A 31 -26.47 56.38 -21.13
N VAL A 32 -27.70 56.45 -20.62
CA VAL A 32 -28.23 55.46 -19.66
C VAL A 32 -28.26 54.06 -20.27
N LYS A 33 -28.68 53.94 -21.53
CA LYS A 33 -28.70 52.67 -22.26
C LYS A 33 -27.29 52.08 -22.41
N MET A 34 -26.30 52.89 -22.76
CA MET A 34 -24.90 52.44 -22.88
C MET A 34 -24.29 52.07 -21.52
N LEU A 35 -24.49 52.88 -20.48
CA LEU A 35 -23.97 52.58 -19.14
C LEU A 35 -24.65 51.37 -18.49
N GLY A 36 -25.98 51.30 -18.59
CA GLY A 36 -26.75 50.18 -18.06
C GLY A 36 -26.49 48.89 -18.84
N GLY A 37 -26.44 48.97 -20.17
CA GLY A 37 -26.07 47.86 -21.04
C GLY A 37 -24.64 47.36 -20.80
N GLY A 38 -23.69 48.27 -20.56
CA GLY A 38 -22.33 47.91 -20.16
C GLY A 38 -22.26 47.13 -18.85
N ARG A 39 -23.10 47.46 -17.86
CA ARG A 39 -23.22 46.69 -16.61
C ARG A 39 -23.82 45.31 -16.83
N GLU A 40 -24.89 45.20 -17.64
CA GLU A 40 -25.47 43.90 -18.02
C GLU A 40 -24.43 43.00 -18.71
N LEU A 41 -23.66 43.57 -19.65
CA LEU A 41 -22.58 42.86 -20.31
C LEU A 41 -21.49 42.44 -19.31
N GLN A 42 -21.07 43.32 -18.41
CA GLN A 42 -20.07 42.98 -17.38
C GLN A 42 -20.56 41.82 -16.50
N HIS A 43 -21.80 41.86 -16.02
CA HIS A 43 -22.38 40.75 -15.23
C HIS A 43 -22.44 39.44 -16.02
N ALA A 44 -22.78 39.49 -17.30
CA ALA A 44 -22.77 38.32 -18.17
C ALA A 44 -21.36 37.72 -18.32
N VAL A 45 -20.36 38.57 -18.55
CA VAL A 45 -18.96 38.15 -18.68
C VAL A 45 -18.40 37.62 -17.37
N ASP A 46 -18.73 38.25 -16.24
CA ASP A 46 -18.35 37.81 -14.91
C ASP A 46 -18.93 36.43 -14.57
N ALA A 47 -20.23 36.23 -14.83
CA ALA A 47 -20.89 34.95 -14.60
C ALA A 47 -20.32 33.86 -15.52
N GLY A 48 -20.08 34.18 -16.79
CA GLY A 48 -19.43 33.29 -17.75
C GLY A 48 -18.03 32.86 -17.29
N ASN A 49 -17.19 33.82 -16.89
CA ASN A 49 -15.82 33.54 -16.48
C ASN A 49 -15.74 32.82 -15.12
N LEU A 50 -16.68 33.09 -14.21
CA LEU A 50 -16.83 32.33 -12.99
C LEU A 50 -17.18 30.86 -13.27
N ASN A 51 -18.01 30.61 -14.28
CA ASN A 51 -18.30 29.25 -14.71
C ASN A 51 -17.09 28.57 -15.36
N VAL A 52 -16.28 29.29 -16.16
CA VAL A 52 -14.99 28.79 -16.66
C VAL A 52 -14.14 28.31 -15.48
N ALA A 53 -13.87 29.17 -14.49
CA ALA A 53 -13.09 28.78 -13.31
C ALA A 53 -13.69 27.57 -12.55
N LYS A 54 -15.02 27.47 -12.47
CA LYS A 54 -15.70 26.31 -11.87
C LYS A 54 -15.48 25.03 -12.68
N GLN A 55 -15.64 25.09 -14.00
CA GLN A 55 -15.50 23.93 -14.89
C GLN A 55 -14.03 23.50 -15.04
N SER A 56 -13.09 24.44 -15.03
CA SER A 56 -11.63 24.21 -15.11
C SER A 56 -11.08 23.23 -14.07
N MET A 57 -11.79 23.00 -12.97
CA MET A 57 -11.38 21.97 -12.01
C MET A 57 -11.46 20.55 -12.58
N ARG A 58 -12.43 20.27 -13.46
CA ARG A 58 -12.70 18.93 -14.02
C ARG A 58 -12.62 18.85 -15.53
N ARG A 59 -12.62 19.99 -16.23
CA ARG A 59 -12.58 20.06 -17.67
C ARG A 59 -11.71 21.23 -18.10
N PRO A 60 -10.83 21.08 -19.09
CA PRO A 60 -10.51 19.83 -19.77
C PRO A 60 -9.79 18.83 -18.86
N PHE A 61 -9.85 17.56 -19.24
CA PHE A 61 -9.09 16.47 -18.62
C PHE A 61 -8.11 15.87 -19.64
N LEU A 62 -7.11 15.18 -19.13
CA LEU A 62 -6.09 14.45 -19.88
C LEU A 62 -6.45 12.98 -20.00
N ARG A 63 -6.67 12.52 -21.23
CA ARG A 63 -6.86 11.13 -21.64
C ARG A 63 -5.52 10.40 -21.52
N ILE A 64 -5.36 9.68 -20.42
CA ILE A 64 -4.16 8.91 -20.11
C ILE A 64 -4.54 7.45 -19.89
N PHE A 65 -5.69 7.19 -19.26
CA PHE A 65 -6.04 5.84 -18.81
C PHE A 65 -7.06 5.14 -19.70
N GLY A 66 -7.82 5.89 -20.51
CA GLY A 66 -8.78 5.34 -21.46
C GLY A 66 -8.16 4.55 -22.62
N ASN A 67 -9.02 3.86 -23.38
CA ASN A 67 -8.64 3.06 -24.56
C ASN A 67 -8.50 3.88 -25.85
N GLY A 68 -8.62 5.20 -25.78
CA GLY A 68 -8.53 6.11 -26.93
C GLY A 68 -7.10 6.63 -27.18
N ALA A 69 -6.97 7.57 -28.12
CA ALA A 69 -5.72 8.30 -28.31
C ALA A 69 -5.34 9.04 -27.01
N SER A 70 -4.12 8.79 -26.54
CA SER A 70 -3.53 9.44 -25.37
C SER A 70 -3.19 10.89 -25.70
N ASP A 71 -3.31 11.77 -24.69
CA ASP A 71 -2.81 13.14 -24.78
C ASP A 71 -1.31 13.26 -24.48
N LEU A 72 -0.68 12.18 -24.01
CA LEU A 72 0.75 12.07 -23.75
C LEU A 72 1.40 11.12 -24.75
N ASN A 73 2.64 11.39 -25.13
CA ASN A 73 3.45 10.53 -25.98
C ASN A 73 4.16 9.44 -25.15
N ASP A 74 4.51 8.33 -25.80
CA ASP A 74 5.41 7.34 -25.20
C ASP A 74 6.84 7.88 -25.15
N PRO A 75 7.61 7.63 -24.07
CA PRO A 75 7.34 6.70 -22.96
C PRO A 75 6.60 7.32 -21.74
N ILE A 76 6.35 8.63 -21.74
CA ILE A 76 5.73 9.34 -20.59
C ILE A 76 4.34 8.79 -20.32
N HIS A 77 3.55 8.52 -21.36
CA HIS A 77 2.23 7.89 -21.25
C HIS A 77 2.27 6.58 -20.45
N THR A 78 3.20 5.68 -20.79
CA THR A 78 3.35 4.40 -20.10
C THR A 78 3.71 4.57 -18.62
N ILE A 79 4.62 5.48 -18.29
CA ILE A 79 4.99 5.78 -16.89
C ILE A 79 3.82 6.37 -16.12
N ALA A 80 3.11 7.34 -16.72
CA ALA A 80 1.92 7.97 -16.15
C ALA A 80 0.83 6.93 -15.86
N LYS A 81 0.56 6.05 -16.84
CA LYS A 81 -0.44 4.99 -16.72
C LYS A 81 -0.10 4.00 -15.60
N ASN A 82 1.15 3.58 -15.50
CA ASN A 82 1.57 2.61 -14.48
C ASN A 82 1.55 3.18 -13.06
N ASN A 83 1.86 4.48 -12.90
CA ASN A 83 1.99 5.08 -11.58
C ASN A 83 0.70 5.80 -11.13
N PHE A 84 0.02 6.53 -12.01
CA PHE A 84 -1.07 7.44 -11.62
C PHE A 84 -2.48 6.92 -11.92
N MET A 85 -2.66 5.66 -12.34
CA MET A 85 -3.99 5.11 -12.67
C MET A 85 -5.01 5.24 -11.53
N GLN A 86 -4.58 5.13 -10.28
CA GLN A 86 -5.44 5.27 -9.11
C GLN A 86 -5.59 6.73 -8.63
N ALA A 87 -4.88 7.67 -9.27
CA ALA A 87 -5.04 9.11 -9.03
C ALA A 87 -6.15 9.74 -9.88
N LYS A 88 -6.72 9.01 -10.86
CA LYS A 88 -7.78 9.48 -11.76
C LYS A 88 -9.02 9.99 -11.03
N ASP A 89 -9.74 10.93 -11.65
CA ASP A 89 -11.02 11.41 -11.12
C ASP A 89 -12.07 10.29 -11.21
N PRO A 90 -12.82 10.01 -10.14
CA PRO A 90 -13.78 8.91 -10.12
C PRO A 90 -14.98 9.12 -11.06
N VAL A 91 -15.26 10.35 -11.50
CA VAL A 91 -16.42 10.68 -12.34
C VAL A 91 -16.15 10.39 -13.81
N HIS A 92 -14.96 10.74 -14.30
CA HIS A 92 -14.61 10.56 -15.72
C HIS A 92 -13.43 9.62 -15.97
N GLY A 93 -12.74 9.18 -14.93
CA GLY A 93 -11.68 8.18 -15.03
C GLY A 93 -10.38 8.69 -15.66
N GLU A 94 -10.14 10.00 -15.64
CA GLU A 94 -8.96 10.64 -16.25
C GLU A 94 -8.32 11.65 -15.28
N LEU A 95 -7.17 12.24 -15.62
CA LEU A 95 -6.56 13.32 -14.80
C LEU A 95 -7.10 14.70 -15.20
N ASP A 96 -7.39 15.53 -14.21
CA ASP A 96 -7.85 16.90 -14.36
C ASP A 96 -7.10 17.82 -13.37
N LEU A 97 -7.47 19.11 -13.33
CA LEU A 97 -6.83 20.06 -12.42
C LEU A 97 -7.04 19.70 -10.94
N LEU A 98 -8.20 19.13 -10.59
CA LEU A 98 -8.52 18.72 -9.22
C LEU A 98 -7.62 17.56 -8.78
N THR A 99 -7.45 16.56 -9.63
CA THR A 99 -6.69 15.32 -9.37
C THR A 99 -5.20 15.42 -9.70
N TYR A 100 -4.75 16.45 -10.41
CA TYR A 100 -3.33 16.74 -10.61
C TYR A 100 -2.55 16.74 -9.29
N ASN A 101 -3.10 17.37 -8.24
CA ASN A 101 -2.47 17.41 -6.93
C ASN A 101 -2.39 16.04 -6.25
N ARG A 102 -3.24 15.04 -6.60
CA ARG A 102 -3.03 13.65 -6.16
C ARG A 102 -1.78 13.05 -6.78
N ALA A 103 -1.57 13.25 -8.08
CA ALA A 103 -0.37 12.77 -8.77
C ALA A 103 0.90 13.43 -8.18
N VAL A 104 0.84 14.73 -7.85
CA VAL A 104 1.91 15.43 -7.13
C VAL A 104 2.16 14.81 -5.75
N GLY A 105 1.10 14.51 -4.98
CA GLY A 105 1.22 13.88 -3.66
C GLY A 105 1.84 12.48 -3.72
N GLN A 106 1.50 11.69 -4.73
CA GLN A 106 2.10 10.39 -4.96
C GLN A 106 3.59 10.53 -5.36
N ALA A 107 3.91 11.42 -6.30
CA ALA A 107 5.31 11.67 -6.70
C ALA A 107 6.15 12.20 -5.53
N LEU A 108 5.55 13.00 -4.64
CA LEU A 108 6.19 13.43 -3.40
C LEU A 108 6.53 12.23 -2.50
N LEU A 109 5.56 11.35 -2.23
CA LEU A 109 5.81 10.17 -1.39
C LEU A 109 6.85 9.23 -2.02
N VAL A 110 6.84 9.05 -3.34
CA VAL A 110 7.86 8.27 -4.04
C VAL A 110 9.25 8.88 -3.86
N SER A 111 9.35 10.21 -3.99
CA SER A 111 10.60 10.94 -3.81
C SER A 111 11.11 10.86 -2.37
N VAL A 112 10.21 11.06 -1.40
CA VAL A 112 10.53 10.99 0.03
C VAL A 112 10.94 9.57 0.44
N ASN A 113 10.29 8.54 -0.10
CA ASN A 113 10.68 7.16 0.12
C ASN A 113 12.08 6.88 -0.45
N ALA A 114 12.33 7.29 -1.70
CA ALA A 114 13.63 7.12 -2.35
C ALA A 114 14.76 7.78 -1.54
N ILE A 115 14.56 9.01 -1.06
CA ILE A 115 15.59 9.69 -0.27
C ILE A 115 15.75 9.06 1.12
N SER A 116 14.65 8.68 1.80
CA SER A 116 14.72 8.04 3.12
C SER A 116 15.52 6.74 3.12
N ASP A 117 15.48 6.01 2.00
CA ASP A 117 16.24 4.79 1.82
C ASP A 117 17.76 5.04 1.76
N ASN A 118 18.17 6.19 1.24
CA ASN A 118 19.57 6.60 1.04
C ASN A 118 20.23 7.26 2.27
N TYR A 119 19.47 7.53 3.34
CA TYR A 119 19.97 8.19 4.56
C TYR A 119 19.97 7.27 5.79
N GLY A 120 19.79 5.97 5.61
CA GLY A 120 19.85 4.95 6.67
C GLY A 120 21.23 4.27 6.81
N PHE A 121 21.30 3.23 7.65
CA PHE A 121 22.51 2.42 7.91
C PHE A 121 22.93 1.48 6.75
N GLY A 122 22.40 1.68 5.55
CA GLY A 122 22.64 0.81 4.40
C GLY A 122 23.34 1.52 3.25
N ASP A 123 23.79 0.75 2.26
CA ASP A 123 24.32 1.31 1.01
C ASP A 123 23.23 2.14 0.32
N PRO A 124 23.53 3.33 -0.22
CA PRO A 124 22.54 4.11 -0.96
C PRO A 124 21.92 3.29 -2.09
N SER A 125 20.64 3.55 -2.40
CA SER A 125 19.98 3.03 -3.60
C SER A 125 19.84 4.13 -4.67
N PRO A 126 20.79 4.21 -5.62
CA PRO A 126 20.71 5.14 -6.75
C PRO A 126 19.48 4.90 -7.64
N SER A 127 19.03 3.65 -7.74
CA SER A 127 17.88 3.26 -8.57
C SER A 127 16.59 3.93 -8.09
N GLY A 128 16.35 3.97 -6.78
CA GLY A 128 15.19 4.64 -6.21
C GLY A 128 15.17 6.14 -6.50
N ILE A 129 16.33 6.81 -6.42
CA ILE A 129 16.47 8.24 -6.76
C ILE A 129 16.21 8.46 -8.25
N ALA A 130 16.76 7.62 -9.13
CA ALA A 130 16.55 7.71 -10.57
C ALA A 130 15.07 7.52 -10.94
N ASN A 131 14.41 6.51 -10.36
CA ASN A 131 12.98 6.25 -10.56
C ASN A 131 12.09 7.40 -10.07
N ALA A 132 12.40 7.99 -8.92
CA ALA A 132 11.69 9.17 -8.42
C ALA A 132 11.83 10.37 -9.37
N LYS A 133 13.04 10.62 -9.91
CA LYS A 133 13.26 11.66 -10.93
C LYS A 133 12.48 11.39 -12.21
N THR A 134 12.44 10.15 -12.67
CA THR A 134 11.64 9.74 -13.84
C THR A 134 10.15 10.03 -13.62
N LEU A 135 9.63 9.76 -12.42
CA LEU A 135 8.23 10.06 -12.09
C LEU A 135 7.93 11.57 -12.03
N ILE A 136 8.86 12.38 -11.50
CA ILE A 136 8.73 13.84 -11.54
C ILE A 136 8.82 14.35 -12.97
N ASN A 137 9.74 13.82 -13.79
CA ASN A 137 9.82 14.20 -15.20
C ASN A 137 8.50 13.90 -15.93
N CYS A 138 7.85 12.78 -15.63
CA CYS A 138 6.51 12.49 -16.17
C CYS A 138 5.47 13.59 -15.83
N LEU A 139 5.60 14.27 -14.69
CA LEU A 139 4.75 15.42 -14.35
C LEU A 139 5.19 16.71 -15.05
N THR A 140 6.49 16.97 -15.15
CA THR A 140 7.02 18.30 -15.46
C THR A 140 7.85 18.41 -16.73
N ASP A 141 7.93 17.35 -17.53
CA ASP A 141 8.63 17.37 -18.81
C ASP A 141 8.14 18.56 -19.64
N PRO A 142 9.05 19.43 -20.12
CA PRO A 142 8.68 20.67 -20.79
C PRO A 142 7.92 20.47 -22.10
N ASN A 143 8.05 19.30 -22.73
CA ASN A 143 7.47 19.04 -24.05
C ASN A 143 6.17 18.25 -23.96
N ASP A 144 6.07 17.34 -22.99
CA ASP A 144 4.98 16.34 -22.95
C ASP A 144 4.60 15.90 -21.53
N GLY A 145 5.00 16.66 -20.51
CA GLY A 145 4.66 16.36 -19.12
C GLY A 145 3.19 16.61 -18.82
N ILE A 146 2.62 15.86 -17.88
CA ILE A 146 1.20 16.00 -17.45
C ILE A 146 0.84 17.46 -17.16
N ALA A 147 1.71 18.19 -16.48
CA ALA A 147 1.48 19.59 -16.14
C ALA A 147 1.40 20.51 -17.37
N VAL A 148 2.32 20.31 -18.32
CA VAL A 148 2.41 21.09 -19.56
C VAL A 148 1.19 20.83 -20.43
N THR A 149 0.88 19.57 -20.70
CA THR A 149 -0.26 19.19 -21.53
C THR A 149 -1.57 19.67 -20.91
N LEU A 150 -1.72 19.57 -19.58
CA LEU A 150 -2.89 20.10 -18.89
C LEU A 150 -2.98 21.63 -18.98
N ALA A 151 -1.85 22.35 -18.81
CA ALA A 151 -1.80 23.80 -18.95
C ALA A 151 -2.20 24.26 -20.36
N GLU A 152 -1.71 23.58 -21.40
CA GLU A 152 -2.05 23.87 -22.79
C GLU A 152 -3.53 23.66 -23.08
N LYS A 153 -4.11 22.55 -22.58
CA LYS A 153 -5.55 22.33 -22.69
C LYS A 153 -6.35 23.37 -21.94
N LEU A 154 -5.98 23.70 -20.71
CA LEU A 154 -6.66 24.73 -19.91
C LEU A 154 -6.65 26.10 -20.61
N LYS A 155 -5.64 26.37 -21.44
CA LYS A 155 -5.51 27.60 -22.22
C LYS A 155 -6.31 27.59 -23.54
N ASN A 156 -6.31 26.45 -24.24
CA ASN A 156 -6.70 26.38 -25.66
C ASN A 156 -7.96 25.52 -25.93
N ASP A 157 -8.52 24.81 -24.94
CA ASP A 157 -9.65 23.90 -25.18
C ASP A 157 -10.98 24.64 -25.36
N VAL A 158 -11.68 24.33 -26.47
CA VAL A 158 -12.98 24.88 -26.84
C VAL A 158 -14.06 24.66 -25.77
N GLN A 159 -13.94 23.63 -24.92
CA GLN A 159 -14.85 23.40 -23.80
C GLN A 159 -14.89 24.57 -22.82
N GLN A 160 -13.81 25.35 -22.70
CA GLN A 160 -13.80 26.55 -21.88
C GLN A 160 -14.65 27.67 -22.48
N ASP A 161 -14.65 27.82 -23.80
CA ASP A 161 -15.51 28.78 -24.50
C ASP A 161 -16.99 28.38 -24.43
N ILE A 162 -17.26 27.08 -24.54
CA ILE A 162 -18.61 26.53 -24.34
C ILE A 162 -19.06 26.80 -22.91
N SER A 163 -18.21 26.53 -21.92
CA SER A 163 -18.50 26.78 -20.50
C SER A 163 -18.78 28.26 -20.23
N PHE A 164 -17.99 29.16 -20.81
CA PHE A 164 -18.23 30.60 -20.75
C PHE A 164 -19.59 30.96 -21.36
N SER A 165 -19.82 30.54 -22.60
CA SER A 165 -21.00 30.91 -23.39
C SER A 165 -22.28 30.38 -22.78
N ASN A 166 -22.27 29.17 -22.20
CA ASN A 166 -23.44 28.56 -21.57
C ASN A 166 -24.04 29.40 -20.44
N ILE A 167 -23.23 30.20 -19.72
CA ILE A 167 -23.71 31.05 -18.62
C ILE A 167 -23.79 32.53 -19.03
N ALA A 168 -22.79 33.02 -19.77
CA ALA A 168 -22.80 34.39 -20.27
C ALA A 168 -24.04 34.67 -21.14
N SER A 169 -24.49 33.66 -21.89
CA SER A 169 -25.63 33.80 -22.80
C SER A 169 -27.01 33.80 -22.13
N ILE A 170 -27.11 33.28 -20.90
CA ILE A 170 -28.38 33.29 -20.15
C ILE A 170 -28.64 34.66 -19.52
N THR A 171 -27.58 35.46 -19.32
CA THR A 171 -27.70 36.76 -18.67
C THR A 171 -28.31 37.79 -19.63
N PRO A 172 -29.50 38.33 -19.34
CA PRO A 172 -30.22 39.16 -20.29
C PRO A 172 -29.51 40.51 -20.48
N MET A 173 -29.18 40.84 -21.74
CA MET A 173 -28.62 42.13 -22.14
C MET A 173 -29.68 43.04 -22.77
N LYS A 174 -30.81 43.23 -22.08
CA LYS A 174 -31.99 43.93 -22.60
C LYS A 174 -31.69 45.37 -22.99
N MET A 175 -30.74 46.02 -22.31
CA MET A 175 -30.36 47.39 -22.62
C MET A 175 -29.45 47.48 -23.85
N LEU A 176 -28.57 46.53 -24.13
CA LEU A 176 -27.74 46.58 -25.35
C LEU A 176 -28.49 46.07 -26.59
N ASN A 177 -29.20 44.97 -26.44
CA ASN A 177 -29.81 44.27 -27.56
C ASN A 177 -31.19 43.67 -27.17
N PRO A 178 -32.25 44.50 -27.13
CA PRO A 178 -33.60 44.03 -26.86
C PRO A 178 -34.10 43.17 -28.04
N GLY A 179 -33.84 41.86 -27.96
CA GLY A 179 -34.26 40.86 -28.96
C GLY A 179 -33.12 40.16 -29.70
N GLY A 180 -31.85 40.40 -29.36
CA GLY A 180 -30.72 39.86 -30.13
C GLY A 180 -29.54 39.37 -29.31
N ASN A 181 -28.62 38.74 -30.05
CA ASN A 181 -27.45 37.94 -29.67
C ASN A 181 -26.90 38.13 -28.25
N ASN A 182 -26.77 36.99 -27.59
CA ASN A 182 -26.16 36.77 -26.29
C ASN A 182 -24.67 37.15 -26.25
N ALA A 183 -24.14 37.43 -25.05
CA ALA A 183 -22.73 37.75 -24.86
C ALA A 183 -21.89 36.60 -25.41
N SER A 184 -21.09 36.89 -26.43
CA SER A 184 -20.26 35.90 -27.11
C SER A 184 -18.80 36.08 -26.69
N ALA A 185 -18.08 34.98 -26.51
CA ALA A 185 -16.66 35.01 -26.21
C ALA A 185 -15.90 35.78 -27.31
N VAL A 186 -15.02 36.71 -26.92
CA VAL A 186 -14.29 37.60 -27.85
C VAL A 186 -13.03 36.93 -28.42
N SER A 187 -12.50 35.94 -27.70
CA SER A 187 -11.28 35.21 -28.06
C SER A 187 -11.50 33.72 -27.79
N GLY A 188 -11.06 32.89 -28.74
CA GLY A 188 -11.02 31.44 -28.57
C GLY A 188 -9.84 30.94 -27.72
N GLN A 189 -8.89 31.82 -27.40
CA GLN A 189 -7.81 31.52 -26.47
C GLN A 189 -8.03 32.27 -25.16
N LYS A 190 -7.90 31.55 -24.04
CA LYS A 190 -7.98 32.14 -22.70
C LYS A 190 -6.61 32.63 -22.26
N ASP A 191 -6.59 33.80 -21.63
CA ASP A 191 -5.42 34.20 -20.86
C ASP A 191 -5.45 33.44 -19.53
N ILE A 192 -4.28 32.99 -19.08
CA ILE A 192 -4.12 32.19 -17.87
C ILE A 192 -3.22 32.91 -16.86
N SER A 193 -3.36 32.60 -15.58
CA SER A 193 -2.55 33.16 -14.49
C SER A 193 -2.31 32.16 -13.37
N TYR A 194 -1.22 32.36 -12.63
CA TYR A 194 -0.74 31.52 -11.53
C TYR A 194 -0.94 32.24 -10.19
N MET A 195 -2.20 32.36 -9.80
CA MET A 195 -2.63 33.17 -8.65
C MET A 195 -2.59 32.40 -7.32
N ALA A 196 -2.60 33.15 -6.21
CA ALA A 196 -2.59 32.61 -4.86
C ALA A 196 -1.37 31.71 -4.55
N ARG A 197 -0.17 32.19 -4.92
CA ARG A 197 1.10 31.52 -4.58
C ARG A 197 1.21 31.32 -3.07
N ASN A 198 1.73 30.17 -2.65
CA ASN A 198 1.86 29.76 -1.25
C ASN A 198 0.52 29.54 -0.50
N PHE A 199 -0.63 29.54 -1.18
CA PHE A 199 -1.89 29.08 -0.57
C PHE A 199 -1.98 27.55 -0.60
N GLY A 200 -2.89 26.98 0.19
CA GLY A 200 -3.14 25.54 0.19
C GLY A 200 -3.61 25.02 -1.17
N THR A 201 -2.98 23.93 -1.60
CA THR A 201 -3.55 22.96 -2.56
C THR A 201 -4.76 22.25 -1.93
N ASN A 202 -5.41 21.35 -2.66
CA ASN A 202 -6.37 20.39 -2.09
C ASN A 202 -5.69 19.10 -1.56
N LEU A 203 -4.35 19.06 -1.49
CA LEU A 203 -3.57 17.93 -1.01
C LEU A 203 -3.18 18.14 0.46
N THR A 204 -3.59 17.24 1.33
CA THR A 204 -3.15 17.16 2.73
C THR A 204 -2.00 16.18 2.87
N ILE A 205 -1.11 16.41 3.83
CA ILE A 205 -0.04 15.46 4.17
C ILE A 205 -0.20 15.06 5.63
N GLY A 206 -0.43 13.76 5.86
CA GLY A 206 -0.38 13.18 7.19
C GLY A 206 1.06 12.92 7.63
N GLN A 207 1.37 13.12 8.91
CA GLN A 207 2.71 12.78 9.43
C GLN A 207 2.99 11.28 9.33
N MET A 208 1.96 10.43 9.49
CA MET A 208 2.11 8.97 9.50
C MET A 208 2.37 8.34 8.12
N VAL A 209 2.30 9.11 7.02
CA VAL A 209 2.65 8.64 5.67
C VAL A 209 4.07 9.04 5.24
N LEU A 210 4.74 9.87 6.03
CA LEU A 210 6.13 10.25 5.81
C LEU A 210 7.06 9.32 6.61
N PRO A 211 8.17 8.85 6.01
CA PRO A 211 9.23 8.18 6.75
C PRO A 211 9.76 9.07 7.87
N THR A 212 9.92 8.49 9.05
CA THR A 212 10.45 9.18 10.24
C THR A 212 11.82 9.79 9.93
N GLU A 213 12.66 9.06 9.19
CA GLU A 213 14.00 9.48 8.79
C GLU A 213 13.98 10.79 8.01
N TYR A 214 13.00 10.97 7.14
CA TYR A 214 12.84 12.19 6.37
C TYR A 214 12.47 13.39 7.25
N THR A 215 11.49 13.20 8.14
CA THR A 215 10.99 14.28 9.00
C THR A 215 11.96 14.70 10.11
N GLN A 216 12.80 13.78 10.58
CA GLN A 216 13.71 14.03 11.71
C GLN A 216 15.12 14.42 11.28
N PHE A 217 15.66 13.81 10.22
CA PHE A 217 17.09 13.95 9.89
C PHE A 217 17.35 14.66 8.56
N ILE A 218 16.50 14.44 7.54
CA ILE A 218 16.78 14.93 6.18
C ILE A 218 16.25 16.34 5.97
N SER A 219 15.00 16.58 6.37
CA SER A 219 14.36 17.89 6.23
C SER A 219 13.55 18.23 7.48
N PRO A 220 14.23 18.56 8.60
CA PRO A 220 13.57 19.14 9.76
C PRO A 220 12.79 20.37 9.30
N GLY A 221 11.50 20.44 9.62
CA GLY A 221 10.65 21.55 9.18
C GLY A 221 10.11 21.43 7.74
N PHE A 222 10.29 20.30 7.05
CA PHE A 222 9.68 20.07 5.72
C PHE A 222 8.19 20.48 5.68
N LEU A 223 7.45 20.04 6.70
CA LEU A 223 6.04 20.37 6.84
C LEU A 223 5.84 21.86 7.11
N SER A 224 6.62 22.53 7.97
CA SER A 224 6.40 23.96 8.25
C SER A 224 6.64 24.84 7.02
N ASP A 225 7.63 24.48 6.19
CA ASP A 225 8.06 25.34 5.10
C ASP A 225 7.21 25.14 3.84
N ASN A 226 6.67 23.94 3.64
CA ASN A 226 5.91 23.57 2.44
C ASN A 226 4.41 23.36 2.69
N THR A 227 3.88 23.67 3.88
CA THR A 227 2.45 23.49 4.16
C THR A 227 1.76 24.74 4.72
N VAL A 228 0.43 24.76 4.60
CA VAL A 228 -0.46 25.77 5.17
C VAL A 228 -1.52 25.06 5.99
N ASN A 229 -1.70 25.50 7.24
CA ASN A 229 -2.74 24.99 8.11
C ASN A 229 -4.05 25.75 7.87
N LYS A 230 -5.13 25.02 7.61
CA LYS A 230 -6.49 25.58 7.47
C LYS A 230 -7.52 24.59 8.02
N GLN A 231 -8.34 25.03 8.97
CA GLN A 231 -9.41 24.23 9.59
C GLN A 231 -8.96 22.82 10.01
N SER A 232 -7.91 22.74 10.83
CA SER A 232 -7.34 21.48 11.36
C SER A 232 -6.70 20.54 10.32
N HIS A 233 -6.57 20.97 9.08
CA HIS A 233 -5.87 20.22 8.03
C HIS A 233 -4.59 20.96 7.61
N THR A 234 -3.55 20.18 7.33
CA THR A 234 -2.25 20.66 6.84
C THR A 234 -2.14 20.38 5.36
N TYR A 235 -2.28 21.43 4.53
CA TYR A 235 -2.25 21.33 3.08
C TYR A 235 -0.88 21.69 2.52
N VAL A 236 -0.48 21.08 1.42
CA VAL A 236 0.74 21.49 0.69
C VAL A 236 0.55 22.88 0.08
N LYS A 237 1.59 23.73 0.14
CA LYS A 237 1.63 25.03 -0.53
C LYS A 237 1.62 24.86 -2.05
N GLY A 238 0.70 25.54 -2.72
CA GLY A 238 0.63 25.59 -4.17
C GLY A 238 1.58 26.62 -4.76
N TYR A 239 2.08 26.36 -5.97
CA TYR A 239 3.08 27.17 -6.67
C TYR A 239 4.33 27.48 -5.84
N SER A 240 4.67 26.58 -4.92
CA SER A 240 5.87 26.62 -4.11
C SER A 240 6.66 25.36 -4.41
N LEU A 241 7.98 25.48 -4.57
CA LEU A 241 8.84 24.34 -4.90
C LEU A 241 8.91 23.42 -3.69
N ILE A 242 8.44 22.19 -3.83
CA ILE A 242 8.59 21.17 -2.80
C ILE A 242 9.99 20.59 -2.95
N ASN A 243 10.93 21.05 -2.12
CA ASN A 243 12.32 20.64 -2.22
C ASN A 243 12.54 19.27 -1.55
N VAL A 244 12.74 18.23 -2.35
CA VAL A 244 13.24 16.92 -1.92
C VAL A 244 14.72 16.82 -2.31
N PRO A 245 15.65 16.83 -1.33
CA PRO A 245 17.08 16.88 -1.59
C PRO A 245 17.55 15.79 -2.58
N GLY A 246 18.37 16.19 -3.56
CA GLY A 246 18.95 15.27 -4.56
C GLY A 246 17.98 14.76 -5.63
N ILE A 247 16.68 15.02 -5.50
CA ILE A 247 15.63 14.57 -6.42
C ILE A 247 15.03 15.74 -7.19
N THR A 248 14.50 16.74 -6.49
CA THR A 248 13.89 17.91 -7.12
C THR A 248 14.92 18.98 -7.45
N SER A 249 14.72 19.68 -8.55
CA SER A 249 15.55 20.80 -9.00
C SER A 249 14.71 21.80 -9.79
N ASP A 250 15.26 22.94 -10.17
CA ASP A 250 14.58 23.86 -11.09
C ASP A 250 14.26 23.22 -12.44
N SER A 251 15.07 22.22 -12.85
CA SER A 251 14.82 21.42 -14.06
C SER A 251 13.80 20.30 -13.88
N HIS A 252 13.52 19.86 -12.65
CA HIS A 252 12.52 18.85 -12.30
C HIS A 252 11.73 19.32 -11.07
N PRO A 253 10.92 20.39 -11.23
CA PRO A 253 10.24 20.98 -10.09
C PRO A 253 9.08 20.11 -9.65
N LEU A 254 8.89 19.94 -8.35
CA LEU A 254 7.67 19.33 -7.81
C LEU A 254 6.81 20.43 -7.19
N MET A 255 5.68 20.75 -7.80
CA MET A 255 4.78 21.82 -7.37
C MET A 255 3.32 21.39 -7.51
N GLY A 256 2.52 21.67 -6.49
CA GLY A 256 1.06 21.57 -6.58
C GLY A 256 0.42 22.86 -7.06
N VAL A 257 -0.83 22.78 -7.52
CA VAL A 257 -1.66 23.92 -7.90
C VAL A 257 -2.50 24.37 -6.70
N PRO A 258 -2.46 25.65 -6.28
CA PRO A 258 -3.32 26.13 -5.21
C PRO A 258 -4.78 26.15 -5.68
N LEU A 259 -5.57 25.30 -5.03
CA LEU A 259 -7.02 25.17 -5.28
C LEU A 259 -7.85 25.74 -4.12
N ARG A 260 -7.22 26.44 -3.17
CA ARG A 260 -7.85 27.17 -2.07
C ARG A 260 -8.96 26.33 -1.42
N PRO A 261 -8.60 25.24 -0.73
CA PRO A 261 -9.58 24.31 -0.18
C PRO A 261 -10.60 25.05 0.69
N LEU A 262 -11.87 24.69 0.53
CA LEU A 262 -13.05 25.27 1.19
C LEU A 262 -13.39 26.70 0.76
N GLU A 263 -12.88 27.15 -0.39
CA GLU A 263 -13.26 28.42 -0.99
C GLU A 263 -13.91 28.20 -2.35
N LYS A 264 -14.90 29.03 -2.65
CA LYS A 264 -15.58 29.02 -3.94
C LYS A 264 -14.73 29.70 -5.00
N PRO A 265 -14.84 29.29 -6.28
CA PRO A 265 -14.38 30.12 -7.37
C PRO A 265 -14.93 31.54 -7.20
N HIS A 266 -14.12 32.54 -7.50
CA HIS A 266 -14.51 33.94 -7.37
C HIS A 266 -13.76 34.80 -8.38
N LEU A 267 -14.28 36.01 -8.59
CA LEU A 267 -13.66 37.01 -9.46
C LEU A 267 -12.43 37.60 -8.78
N VAL A 268 -11.44 37.95 -9.58
CA VAL A 268 -10.18 38.57 -9.14
C VAL A 268 -9.92 39.83 -9.94
N ASN A 269 -9.13 40.73 -9.37
CA ASN A 269 -8.79 41.98 -10.03
C ASN A 269 -7.87 41.75 -11.24
N VAL A 270 -8.02 42.54 -12.29
CA VAL A 270 -7.27 42.41 -13.55
C VAL A 270 -5.77 42.70 -13.38
N PRO A 271 -5.32 43.73 -12.64
CA PRO A 271 -3.91 43.94 -12.33
C PRO A 271 -3.31 42.75 -11.59
N ASP A 272 -3.94 42.27 -10.51
CA ASP A 272 -3.47 41.10 -9.75
C ASP A 272 -3.33 39.86 -10.63
N PHE A 273 -4.29 39.65 -11.54
CA PHE A 273 -4.22 38.57 -12.52
C PHE A 273 -2.99 38.70 -13.44
N LYS A 274 -2.74 39.91 -13.97
CA LYS A 274 -1.61 40.17 -14.87
C LYS A 274 -0.27 40.05 -14.15
N ASP A 275 -0.17 40.55 -12.92
CA ASP A 275 1.05 40.46 -12.11
C ASP A 275 1.42 39.01 -11.78
N ASN A 276 0.43 38.11 -11.78
CA ASN A 276 0.62 36.67 -11.56
C ASN A 276 0.60 35.84 -12.85
N SER A 277 0.59 36.46 -14.03
CA SER A 277 0.58 35.74 -15.33
C SER A 277 1.89 35.02 -15.63
N ILE A 278 3.00 35.45 -15.03
CA ILE A 278 4.30 34.80 -15.16
C ILE A 278 4.30 33.49 -14.36
N SER A 279 4.85 32.43 -14.92
CA SER A 279 5.01 31.14 -14.22
C SER A 279 5.73 31.29 -12.87
N PRO A 280 5.39 30.50 -11.84
CA PRO A 280 6.16 30.46 -10.59
C PRO A 280 7.58 29.90 -10.78
N LEU A 281 7.85 29.18 -11.87
CA LEU A 281 9.17 28.66 -12.21
C LEU A 281 10.00 29.73 -12.92
N ARG A 282 11.20 30.03 -12.42
CA ARG A 282 12.12 30.99 -13.04
C ARG A 282 13.08 30.27 -13.99
N GLY A 283 13.01 30.55 -15.28
CA GLY A 283 13.96 30.03 -16.28
C GLY A 283 13.69 30.63 -17.65
N GLY A 284 14.67 31.34 -18.20
CA GLY A 284 14.54 32.02 -19.49
C GLY A 284 14.54 31.03 -20.65
N ASN A 285 13.50 31.12 -21.47
CA ASN A 285 13.30 30.46 -22.77
C ASN A 285 12.83 28.99 -22.71
N GLN A 286 11.54 28.80 -23.01
CA GLN A 286 10.86 27.51 -23.26
C GLN A 286 10.86 26.59 -22.01
N VAL A 287 9.87 26.60 -21.11
CA VAL A 287 8.43 26.64 -21.29
C VAL A 287 7.80 27.09 -19.95
N ASP A 288 7.08 28.22 -19.93
CA ASP A 288 6.39 28.79 -18.77
C ASP A 288 5.17 27.95 -18.29
N THR A 289 5.09 26.65 -18.57
CA THR A 289 3.88 25.82 -18.43
C THR A 289 4.07 24.51 -17.65
N ARG A 290 5.22 24.29 -16.98
CA ARG A 290 5.47 23.03 -16.23
C ARG A 290 4.62 22.87 -14.96
N VAL A 291 3.69 23.77 -14.70
CA VAL A 291 2.65 23.65 -13.68
C VAL A 291 1.34 24.16 -14.29
N PRO A 292 0.19 23.51 -14.06
CA PRO A 292 -1.08 24.01 -14.58
C PRO A 292 -1.48 25.37 -13.97
N PRO A 293 -2.12 26.28 -14.73
CA PRO A 293 -2.68 27.52 -14.20
C PRO A 293 -3.97 27.27 -13.41
N ASN A 294 -4.36 28.24 -12.60
CA ASN A 294 -5.54 28.16 -11.73
C ASN A 294 -6.45 29.40 -11.84
N ALA A 295 -6.14 30.32 -12.72
CA ALA A 295 -6.94 31.51 -12.97
C ALA A 295 -7.07 31.77 -14.47
N PHE A 296 -8.26 32.24 -14.86
CA PHE A 296 -8.67 32.43 -16.25
C PHE A 296 -9.19 33.84 -16.46
N HIS A 297 -8.77 34.45 -17.56
CA HIS A 297 -9.29 35.72 -18.04
C HIS A 297 -10.05 35.49 -19.36
N SER A 298 -11.31 35.92 -19.36
CA SER A 298 -12.20 35.85 -20.50
C SER A 298 -12.74 37.24 -20.82
N ALA A 299 -13.03 37.46 -22.10
CA ALA A 299 -13.72 38.65 -22.56
C ALA A 299 -15.00 38.24 -23.30
N GLY A 300 -16.07 39.00 -23.09
CA GLY A 300 -17.31 38.89 -23.85
C GLY A 300 -17.60 40.19 -24.58
N SER A 301 -18.23 40.10 -25.74
CA SER A 301 -18.70 41.27 -26.46
C SER A 301 -20.16 41.12 -26.87
N SER A 302 -20.80 42.26 -27.01
CA SER A 302 -22.14 42.39 -27.57
C SER A 302 -22.17 43.58 -28.51
N GLN A 303 -23.11 43.55 -29.45
CA GLN A 303 -23.31 44.62 -30.42
C GLN A 303 -24.58 45.38 -30.06
N GLU A 304 -24.48 46.70 -29.94
CA GLU A 304 -25.64 47.57 -29.74
C GLU A 304 -26.47 47.61 -31.04
N LEU A 305 -27.78 47.39 -30.93
CA LEU A 305 -28.64 47.14 -32.09
C LEU A 305 -28.75 48.33 -33.07
N LYS A 306 -28.64 49.57 -32.59
CA LYS A 306 -28.86 50.79 -33.37
C LYS A 306 -27.58 51.36 -33.98
N THR A 307 -26.50 51.48 -33.21
CA THR A 307 -25.21 52.02 -33.63
C THR A 307 -24.33 50.94 -34.26
N ARG A 308 -24.64 49.66 -34.00
CA ARG A 308 -23.80 48.51 -34.38
C ARG A 308 -22.41 48.54 -33.73
N ASP A 309 -22.20 49.38 -32.72
CA ASP A 309 -20.95 49.43 -31.98
C ASP A 309 -20.80 48.17 -31.12
N ARG A 310 -19.57 47.66 -31.08
CA ARG A 310 -19.21 46.55 -30.21
C ARG A 310 -18.79 47.08 -28.85
N THR A 311 -19.51 46.67 -27.81
CA THR A 311 -19.07 46.83 -26.43
C THR A 311 -18.44 45.54 -25.96
N ALA A 312 -17.32 45.62 -25.25
CA ALA A 312 -16.64 44.46 -24.68
C ALA A 312 -16.45 44.65 -23.17
N ALA A 313 -16.59 43.55 -22.44
CA ALA A 313 -16.27 43.45 -21.02
C ALA A 313 -15.22 42.37 -20.82
N ARG A 314 -14.43 42.51 -19.75
CA ARG A 314 -13.37 41.57 -19.38
C ARG A 314 -13.58 41.15 -17.94
N SER A 315 -13.27 39.89 -17.65
CA SER A 315 -13.36 39.34 -16.32
C SER A 315 -12.23 38.35 -16.07
N CYS A 316 -11.74 38.32 -14.83
CA CYS A 316 -10.76 37.36 -14.34
C CYS A 316 -11.38 36.57 -13.19
N ALA A 317 -11.15 35.26 -13.15
CA ALA A 317 -11.68 34.38 -12.12
C ALA A 317 -10.62 33.33 -11.74
N ILE A 318 -10.58 32.98 -10.46
CA ILE A 318 -9.70 31.95 -9.92
C ILE A 318 -10.53 30.72 -9.51
N VAL A 319 -9.96 29.53 -9.69
CA VAL A 319 -10.57 28.27 -9.25
C VAL A 319 -10.58 28.18 -7.71
N GLY A 320 -11.48 27.35 -7.18
CA GLY A 320 -11.56 27.05 -5.75
C GLY A 320 -12.30 25.74 -5.49
N SER A 321 -11.79 24.90 -4.59
CA SER A 321 -12.39 23.62 -4.20
C SER A 321 -13.30 23.80 -2.99
N VAL A 322 -14.61 23.84 -3.22
CA VAL A 322 -15.61 24.20 -2.18
C VAL A 322 -15.79 23.13 -1.12
N ASP A 323 -15.59 21.86 -1.47
CA ASP A 323 -16.02 20.72 -0.67
C ASP A 323 -14.82 19.87 -0.21
N LEU A 324 -15.02 19.16 0.91
CA LEU A 324 -14.10 18.15 1.43
C LEU A 324 -13.96 16.98 0.44
N THR A 325 -14.98 16.71 -0.37
CA THR A 325 -14.94 15.66 -1.40
C THR A 325 -13.87 15.87 -2.47
N GLY A 326 -13.41 17.11 -2.66
CA GLY A 326 -12.30 17.46 -3.56
C GLY A 326 -10.93 17.48 -2.86
N GLN A 327 -10.85 17.12 -1.58
CA GLN A 327 -9.60 17.09 -0.82
C GLN A 327 -9.01 15.69 -0.76
N TYR A 328 -7.70 15.61 -0.82
CA TYR A 328 -6.97 14.37 -0.96
C TYR A 328 -5.83 14.29 0.02
N SER A 329 -5.64 13.14 0.65
CA SER A 329 -4.43 12.86 1.42
C SER A 329 -3.33 12.33 0.50
N ALA A 330 -2.11 12.80 0.69
CA ALA A 330 -0.94 12.23 0.04
C ALA A 330 -0.89 10.72 0.32
N SER A 331 -0.91 9.95 -0.76
CA SER A 331 -0.97 8.49 -0.75
C SER A 331 -0.39 7.95 -2.05
N ILE A 332 -0.12 6.65 -2.07
CA ILE A 332 0.20 5.86 -3.24
C ILE A 332 -0.92 4.81 -3.34
N PRO A 333 -2.13 5.17 -3.84
CA PRO A 333 -3.30 4.29 -3.75
C PRO A 333 -3.18 3.01 -4.57
N CYS A 334 -2.39 3.05 -5.66
CA CYS A 334 -1.99 1.86 -6.39
C CYS A 334 -0.93 1.03 -5.65
N GLY A 335 -0.43 1.48 -4.51
CA GLY A 335 0.68 0.83 -3.83
C GLY A 335 0.36 -0.64 -3.49
N TYR A 336 1.34 -1.51 -3.67
CA TYR A 336 1.24 -2.90 -3.26
C TYR A 336 2.53 -3.38 -2.59
N ILE A 337 2.39 -4.30 -1.64
CA ILE A 337 3.50 -4.98 -0.97
C ILE A 337 3.46 -6.45 -1.37
N VAL A 338 4.62 -7.00 -1.72
CA VAL A 338 4.76 -8.44 -1.97
C VAL A 338 5.21 -9.12 -0.70
N VAL A 339 4.52 -10.18 -0.30
CA VAL A 339 4.86 -11.00 0.87
C VAL A 339 5.17 -12.40 0.38
N ALA A 340 6.36 -12.90 0.67
CA ALA A 340 6.82 -14.22 0.27
C ALA A 340 7.21 -15.04 1.53
N ASN A 341 6.69 -16.26 1.64
CA ASN A 341 7.07 -17.17 2.71
C ASN A 341 7.83 -18.36 2.13
N GLY A 342 9.11 -18.17 1.88
CA GLY A 342 9.96 -19.12 1.16
C GLY A 342 11.23 -18.49 0.63
N ASP A 343 12.17 -19.33 0.23
CA ASP A 343 13.47 -18.88 -0.29
C ASP A 343 13.41 -18.43 -1.75
N GLY A 344 14.39 -17.63 -2.14
CA GLY A 344 14.51 -17.07 -3.47
C GLY A 344 15.44 -15.87 -3.44
N PRO A 345 15.87 -15.38 -4.62
CA PRO A 345 16.81 -14.29 -4.69
C PRO A 345 16.15 -13.07 -4.02
N ILE A 346 16.96 -12.31 -3.29
CA ILE A 346 16.63 -10.91 -3.02
C ILE A 346 16.58 -10.25 -4.40
N PRO A 347 15.49 -9.56 -4.79
CA PRO A 347 15.11 -9.54 -6.20
C PRO A 347 15.97 -8.56 -6.99
N SER A 348 16.63 -9.08 -8.03
CA SER A 348 16.97 -8.35 -9.26
C SER A 348 16.05 -8.77 -10.42
N GLY A 349 14.84 -9.26 -10.12
CA GLY A 349 13.87 -9.82 -11.07
C GLY A 349 12.56 -10.26 -10.40
N PRO A 350 11.64 -10.97 -11.10
CA PRO A 350 10.38 -11.46 -10.51
C PRO A 350 10.59 -12.14 -9.16
N VAL A 351 9.68 -11.90 -8.20
CA VAL A 351 9.67 -12.61 -6.91
C VAL A 351 9.21 -14.04 -7.15
N ASN A 352 10.13 -14.81 -7.72
CA ASN A 352 10.02 -16.24 -7.86
C ASN A 352 10.62 -16.89 -6.63
N PHE A 353 10.03 -18.01 -6.26
CA PHE A 353 10.70 -18.95 -5.40
C PHE A 353 11.80 -19.64 -6.20
N VAL A 354 12.99 -19.74 -5.61
CA VAL A 354 13.93 -20.81 -6.00
C VAL A 354 13.34 -22.10 -5.42
N GLY A 355 13.76 -23.28 -5.88
CA GLY A 355 13.27 -24.56 -5.32
C GLY A 355 13.36 -24.65 -3.77
N PRO A 356 13.03 -25.83 -3.22
CA PRO A 356 12.45 -26.08 -1.87
C PRO A 356 11.67 -24.97 -1.11
N ALA A 357 11.27 -23.85 -1.71
CA ALA A 357 10.45 -22.86 -0.99
C ALA A 357 9.11 -23.43 -0.50
N ALA A 358 8.52 -24.36 -1.28
CA ALA A 358 7.51 -25.28 -0.80
C ALA A 358 8.22 -26.35 0.05
N GLY A 359 7.78 -26.54 1.29
CA GLY A 359 8.52 -27.35 2.24
C GLY A 359 8.92 -28.71 1.69
N MET A 360 10.05 -29.21 2.18
CA MET A 360 10.77 -30.31 1.56
C MET A 360 9.96 -31.58 1.52
N THR A 361 10.15 -32.33 0.43
CA THR A 361 9.73 -33.71 0.28
C THR A 361 10.79 -34.62 0.91
N ASP A 362 10.40 -35.52 1.80
CA ASP A 362 11.33 -36.58 2.22
C ASP A 362 11.35 -37.71 1.17
N GLN A 363 12.48 -37.87 0.48
CA GLN A 363 12.76 -39.00 -0.42
C GLN A 363 13.78 -39.97 0.19
N ALA A 364 14.28 -39.71 1.39
CA ALA A 364 15.43 -40.40 1.98
C ALA A 364 15.04 -41.64 2.81
N TYR A 365 13.80 -42.12 2.71
CA TYR A 365 13.43 -43.42 3.27
C TYR A 365 14.11 -44.54 2.46
N GLY A 366 15.30 -44.93 2.92
CA GLY A 366 16.05 -46.07 2.40
C GLY A 366 15.32 -47.39 2.69
N GLY A 367 14.30 -47.70 1.89
CA GLY A 367 13.81 -49.07 1.65
C GLY A 367 13.19 -49.86 2.82
N GLY A 368 13.05 -49.30 4.02
CA GLY A 368 12.36 -49.93 5.16
C GLY A 368 10.85 -49.64 5.20
N PRO A 369 10.03 -50.45 5.91
CA PRO A 369 8.58 -50.24 6.06
C PRO A 369 8.20 -49.13 7.06
N ASN A 370 9.17 -48.54 7.75
CA ASN A 370 8.92 -47.54 8.79
C ASN A 370 8.65 -46.16 8.15
N ASP A 371 7.89 -45.31 8.83
CA ASP A 371 7.65 -43.91 8.45
C ASP A 371 8.27 -42.95 9.48
N ILE A 372 8.56 -41.70 9.09
CA ILE A 372 9.28 -40.72 9.93
C ILE A 372 8.66 -40.57 11.30
N PHE A 373 7.35 -40.67 11.39
CA PHE A 373 6.58 -40.49 12.61
C PHE A 373 6.65 -41.74 13.49
N SER A 374 6.76 -42.93 12.89
CA SER A 374 7.00 -44.18 13.64
C SER A 374 8.43 -44.23 14.22
N ASP A 375 9.44 -43.80 13.46
CA ASP A 375 10.84 -43.83 13.93
C ASP A 375 11.18 -42.65 14.86
N LEU A 376 10.59 -41.47 14.65
CA LEU A 376 10.84 -40.26 15.45
C LEU A 376 10.07 -40.26 16.79
N LEU A 377 8.93 -40.96 16.88
CA LEU A 377 8.12 -41.01 18.10
C LEU A 377 8.16 -42.35 18.85
N MET A 378 8.41 -43.48 18.17
CA MET A 378 8.16 -44.82 18.74
C MET A 378 9.40 -45.74 18.74
N ASN A 379 10.61 -45.16 18.91
CA ASN A 379 11.85 -45.93 19.13
C ASN A 379 11.83 -46.72 20.47
N GLN A 380 11.03 -46.26 21.43
CA GLN A 380 10.62 -47.00 22.61
C GLN A 380 9.11 -47.20 22.54
N PRO A 381 8.56 -48.27 23.14
CA PRO A 381 7.12 -48.44 23.22
C PRO A 381 6.51 -47.22 23.92
N VAL A 382 5.75 -46.41 23.17
CA VAL A 382 4.96 -45.32 23.74
C VAL A 382 3.64 -45.90 24.16
N PHE A 383 3.36 -45.85 25.45
CA PHE A 383 2.15 -46.37 26.04
C PHE A 383 1.06 -45.33 25.89
N VAL A 384 0.00 -45.65 25.14
CA VAL A 384 -1.10 -44.71 24.87
C VAL A 384 -2.39 -45.23 25.50
N THR A 385 -3.11 -44.34 26.15
CA THR A 385 -4.42 -44.64 26.72
C THR A 385 -5.52 -44.65 25.65
N PRO A 386 -6.64 -45.37 25.86
CA PRO A 386 -7.76 -45.43 24.92
C PRO A 386 -8.26 -44.04 24.52
N GLY A 387 -8.39 -43.79 23.21
CA GLY A 387 -8.75 -42.48 22.67
C GLY A 387 -7.60 -41.46 22.61
N GLY A 388 -6.36 -41.89 22.85
CA GLY A 388 -5.16 -41.09 22.59
C GLY A 388 -4.91 -39.94 23.58
N LYS A 389 -5.58 -39.94 24.73
CA LYS A 389 -5.64 -38.76 25.61
C LYS A 389 -4.40 -38.55 26.45
N ALA A 390 -3.80 -39.63 26.97
CA ALA A 390 -2.53 -39.64 27.68
C ALA A 390 -1.57 -40.62 26.99
N MET A 391 -0.29 -40.27 26.95
CA MET A 391 0.78 -41.17 26.51
C MET A 391 1.98 -41.07 27.49
N ASP A 392 2.88 -42.05 27.47
CA ASP A 392 4.14 -42.07 28.24
C ASP A 392 5.15 -43.05 27.61
N THR A 393 6.46 -42.80 27.68
CA THR A 393 7.48 -43.79 27.29
C THR A 393 7.72 -44.85 28.38
N ASN A 394 7.30 -44.59 29.61
CA ASN A 394 7.34 -45.48 30.76
C ASN A 394 5.93 -45.90 31.18
N LEU A 395 5.61 -47.18 30.94
CA LEU A 395 4.32 -47.77 31.32
C LEU A 395 3.95 -47.53 32.79
N ASN A 396 4.94 -47.50 33.69
CA ASN A 396 4.69 -47.36 35.12
C ASN A 396 4.06 -46.02 35.47
N ASP A 397 4.34 -44.97 34.74
CA ASP A 397 3.78 -43.64 35.03
C ASP A 397 2.27 -43.59 34.72
N ILE A 398 1.82 -44.27 33.64
CA ILE A 398 0.39 -44.47 33.37
C ILE A 398 -0.25 -45.42 34.39
N LEU A 399 0.44 -46.50 34.78
CA LEU A 399 -0.07 -47.45 35.77
C LEU A 399 -0.20 -46.82 37.17
N ASP A 400 0.72 -45.95 37.55
CA ASP A 400 0.68 -45.20 38.81
C ASP A 400 -0.54 -44.27 38.85
N ILE A 401 -0.86 -43.62 37.71
CA ILE A 401 -2.06 -42.79 37.60
C ILE A 401 -3.34 -43.64 37.62
N GLN A 402 -3.36 -44.78 36.94
CA GLN A 402 -4.48 -45.72 37.01
C GLN A 402 -4.73 -46.18 38.44
N LYS A 403 -3.66 -46.55 39.16
CA LYS A 403 -3.72 -46.95 40.56
C LYS A 403 -4.21 -45.81 41.45
N PHE A 404 -3.71 -44.59 41.25
CA PHE A 404 -4.21 -43.42 41.95
C PHE A 404 -5.72 -43.24 41.73
N LYS A 405 -6.19 -43.36 40.48
CA LYS A 405 -7.63 -43.26 40.14
C LYS A 405 -8.47 -44.41 40.68
N GLN A 406 -7.90 -45.60 40.91
CA GLN A 406 -8.59 -46.69 41.61
C GLN A 406 -8.80 -46.35 43.08
N ASP A 407 -7.75 -45.87 43.74
CA ASP A 407 -7.79 -45.55 45.16
C ASP A 407 -8.59 -44.26 45.43
N HIS A 408 -8.61 -43.33 44.47
CA HIS A 408 -9.18 -41.98 44.57
C HIS A 408 -10.00 -41.60 43.32
N PRO A 409 -11.16 -42.24 43.07
CA PRO A 409 -11.88 -42.14 41.78
C PRO A 409 -12.42 -40.74 41.45
N ASN A 410 -12.58 -39.88 42.45
CA ASN A 410 -13.13 -38.53 42.27
C ASN A 410 -12.09 -37.43 42.40
N ASP A 411 -10.86 -37.76 42.79
CA ASP A 411 -9.82 -36.76 43.01
C ASP A 411 -9.05 -36.48 41.71
N PRO A 412 -8.63 -35.22 41.49
CA PRO A 412 -7.72 -34.90 40.41
C PRO A 412 -6.37 -35.62 40.63
N VAL A 413 -5.76 -36.11 39.56
CA VAL A 413 -4.43 -36.74 39.62
C VAL A 413 -3.42 -35.74 40.19
N PRO A 414 -2.59 -36.10 41.19
CA PRO A 414 -1.61 -35.20 41.76
C PRO A 414 -0.64 -34.68 40.70
N GLN A 415 -0.34 -33.38 40.73
CA GLN A 415 0.51 -32.72 39.73
C GLN A 415 1.86 -33.45 39.52
N GLN A 416 2.46 -33.97 40.58
CA GLN A 416 3.71 -34.75 40.53
C GLN A 416 3.63 -36.03 39.68
N MET A 417 2.45 -36.62 39.50
CA MET A 417 2.24 -37.77 38.61
C MET A 417 1.91 -37.29 37.19
N VAL A 418 1.15 -36.20 37.08
CA VAL A 418 0.84 -35.54 35.81
C VAL A 418 2.08 -35.04 35.09
N ASP A 419 3.06 -34.52 35.84
CA ASP A 419 4.31 -33.99 35.30
C ASP A 419 5.18 -35.08 34.66
N LYS A 420 5.00 -36.35 35.08
CA LYS A 420 5.73 -37.50 34.53
C LYS A 420 5.22 -37.96 33.17
N LEU A 421 3.93 -37.77 32.86
CA LEU A 421 3.35 -38.22 31.58
C LEU A 421 4.06 -37.60 30.37
N ASP A 422 4.58 -38.42 29.45
CA ASP A 422 5.06 -37.92 28.15
C ASP A 422 3.87 -37.73 27.20
N GLY A 423 3.28 -36.55 27.00
CA GLY A 423 2.10 -36.47 26.15
C GLY A 423 1.65 -35.09 25.71
N PRO A 424 0.73 -35.01 24.70
CA PRO A 424 0.11 -33.75 24.33
C PRO A 424 -0.80 -33.33 25.47
N SER A 425 -0.99 -32.03 25.56
CA SER A 425 -1.61 -31.45 26.73
C SER A 425 -2.95 -30.78 26.46
N PRO A 426 -3.77 -30.56 27.51
CA PRO A 426 -3.43 -30.52 28.95
C PRO A 426 -3.14 -31.88 29.59
N LYS A 427 -1.91 -32.10 30.12
CA LYS A 427 -1.53 -33.34 30.83
C LYS A 427 -2.46 -33.66 32.00
N GLN A 428 -2.96 -32.64 32.71
CA GLN A 428 -3.90 -32.82 33.81
C GLN A 428 -5.22 -33.42 33.31
N THR A 429 -5.80 -32.88 32.23
CA THR A 429 -7.02 -33.45 31.63
C THR A 429 -6.77 -34.84 31.05
N ALA A 430 -5.59 -35.07 30.48
CA ALA A 430 -5.16 -36.37 30.00
C ALA A 430 -5.09 -37.39 31.14
N ALA A 431 -4.33 -37.07 32.20
CA ALA A 431 -4.17 -37.87 33.42
C ALA A 431 -5.52 -38.12 34.12
N ASP A 432 -6.36 -37.09 34.22
CA ASP A 432 -7.69 -37.20 34.83
C ASP A 432 -8.65 -38.05 34.00
N SER A 433 -8.43 -38.12 32.68
CA SER A 433 -9.20 -38.96 31.78
C SER A 433 -8.75 -40.42 31.74
N ILE A 434 -7.64 -40.76 32.40
CA ILE A 434 -7.16 -42.14 32.51
C ILE A 434 -8.18 -42.92 33.37
N PRO A 435 -8.84 -43.95 32.81
CA PRO A 435 -9.85 -44.69 33.53
C PRO A 435 -9.24 -45.50 34.68
N ALA A 436 -9.95 -45.57 35.81
CA ALA A 436 -9.50 -46.33 36.98
C ALA A 436 -9.33 -47.83 36.70
N GLN A 437 -10.06 -48.45 35.77
CA GLN A 437 -10.00 -49.91 35.56
C GLN A 437 -9.49 -50.31 34.17
N GLY A 438 -8.33 -50.97 34.15
CA GLY A 438 -7.98 -52.11 33.29
C GLY A 438 -8.10 -51.99 31.78
N VAL A 439 -8.20 -50.78 31.20
CA VAL A 439 -8.25 -50.69 29.74
C VAL A 439 -6.85 -50.98 29.19
N PRO A 440 -6.70 -51.84 28.17
CA PRO A 440 -5.39 -52.15 27.60
C PRO A 440 -4.67 -50.86 27.22
N ILE A 441 -3.54 -50.63 27.89
CA ILE A 441 -2.61 -49.58 27.52
C ILE A 441 -1.91 -50.10 26.27
N SER A 442 -2.13 -49.40 25.17
CA SER A 442 -1.59 -49.76 23.88
C SER A 442 -0.11 -49.43 23.87
N SER A 443 0.75 -50.44 23.79
CA SER A 443 2.17 -50.24 23.53
C SER A 443 2.32 -49.89 22.05
N CYS A 444 2.40 -48.59 21.74
CA CYS A 444 2.67 -48.11 20.39
C CYS A 444 4.16 -48.24 20.11
N ASP A 445 4.53 -49.19 19.29
CA ASP A 445 5.83 -49.27 18.66
C ASP A 445 5.70 -49.02 17.14
N ASN A 446 6.84 -49.04 16.45
CA ASN A 446 6.90 -48.90 15.00
C ASN A 446 6.16 -50.02 14.23
N TYR A 447 5.80 -51.15 14.86
CA TYR A 447 5.05 -52.24 14.24
C TYR A 447 3.52 -52.08 14.40
N ASN A 448 3.06 -51.51 15.51
CA ASN A 448 1.64 -51.38 15.88
C ASN A 448 0.94 -50.14 15.29
N SER A 449 1.64 -49.35 14.48
CA SER A 449 1.15 -48.10 13.88
C SER A 449 0.78 -48.23 12.40
N THR A 450 0.95 -49.41 11.78
CA THR A 450 0.53 -49.65 10.40
C THR A 450 -0.89 -50.23 10.34
N PRO A 451 -1.85 -49.64 9.61
CA PRO A 451 -3.27 -50.00 9.68
C PRO A 451 -3.61 -51.41 9.18
N THR A 452 -2.64 -52.11 8.59
CA THR A 452 -2.79 -53.46 8.02
C THR A 452 -1.96 -54.52 8.74
N ALA A 453 -1.13 -54.16 9.72
CA ALA A 453 -0.39 -55.15 10.49
C ALA A 453 -1.33 -55.94 11.41
N PRO A 454 -1.12 -57.25 11.61
CA PRO A 454 -1.89 -58.06 12.55
C PRO A 454 -1.84 -57.57 14.01
N GLN A 455 -0.94 -56.64 14.33
CA GLN A 455 -0.70 -56.05 15.65
C GLN A 455 -1.09 -54.57 15.72
N ALA A 456 -1.74 -54.02 14.69
CA ALA A 456 -2.11 -52.62 14.62
C ALA A 456 -3.05 -52.22 15.77
N ASP A 457 -2.66 -51.21 16.55
CA ASP A 457 -3.52 -50.62 17.56
C ASP A 457 -4.22 -49.37 17.00
N PRO A 458 -5.57 -49.34 16.99
CA PRO A 458 -6.33 -48.22 16.45
C PRO A 458 -6.04 -46.86 17.10
N ASN A 459 -5.65 -46.82 18.38
CA ASN A 459 -5.31 -45.58 19.07
C ASN A 459 -3.96 -45.04 18.60
N CYS A 460 -2.96 -45.92 18.42
CA CYS A 460 -1.66 -45.55 17.87
C CYS A 460 -1.81 -44.99 16.45
N PHE A 461 -2.61 -45.64 15.61
CA PHE A 461 -2.87 -45.20 14.24
C PHE A 461 -3.59 -43.86 14.14
N ASN A 462 -4.61 -43.60 14.97
CA ASN A 462 -5.38 -42.35 14.93
C ASN A 462 -4.55 -41.11 15.31
N ASN A 463 -3.66 -41.23 16.29
CA ASN A 463 -2.76 -40.14 16.68
C ASN A 463 -1.73 -39.84 15.58
N LEU A 464 -1.16 -40.89 14.99
CA LEU A 464 -0.26 -40.78 13.83
C LEU A 464 -0.98 -40.11 12.65
N GLN A 465 -2.25 -40.45 12.41
CA GLN A 465 -3.05 -39.90 11.32
C GLN A 465 -3.32 -38.39 11.48
N GLN A 466 -3.57 -37.90 12.71
CA GLN A 466 -3.73 -36.47 12.98
C GLN A 466 -2.44 -35.68 12.70
N MET A 467 -1.29 -36.25 13.07
CA MET A 467 0.03 -35.70 12.81
C MET A 467 0.34 -35.66 11.31
N ALA A 468 0.15 -36.78 10.61
CA ALA A 468 0.26 -36.87 9.16
C ALA A 468 -0.60 -35.80 8.46
N THR A 469 -1.85 -35.63 8.90
CA THR A 469 -2.77 -34.64 8.31
C THR A 469 -2.22 -33.21 8.43
N THR A 470 -1.49 -32.89 9.49
CA THR A 470 -0.86 -31.57 9.69
C THR A 470 0.25 -31.28 8.67
N TYR A 471 0.92 -32.31 8.19
CA TYR A 471 1.89 -32.24 7.08
C TYR A 471 1.22 -32.48 5.71
N GLY A 472 -0.10 -32.33 5.61
CA GLY A 472 -0.84 -32.56 4.37
C GLY A 472 -0.78 -34.01 3.88
N PHE A 473 -0.49 -34.95 4.78
CA PHE A 473 -0.32 -36.36 4.51
C PHE A 473 -1.53 -37.17 5.00
N THR A 474 -1.81 -38.27 4.31
CA THR A 474 -2.74 -39.30 4.81
C THR A 474 -1.92 -40.58 4.91
N LEU A 475 -1.80 -41.17 6.11
CA LEU A 475 -1.02 -42.38 6.29
C LEU A 475 -1.59 -43.49 5.41
N PRO A 476 -0.73 -44.27 4.74
CA PRO A 476 -1.22 -45.27 3.81
C PRO A 476 -1.76 -46.49 4.58
N ASN A 477 -2.86 -47.02 4.04
CA ASN A 477 -3.04 -48.46 3.90
C ASN A 477 -1.83 -49.04 3.14
N GLY A 478 -0.74 -49.36 3.84
CA GLY A 478 0.16 -50.47 3.52
C GLY A 478 1.05 -50.43 2.26
N SER A 479 1.33 -49.30 1.63
CA SER A 479 2.34 -49.28 0.56
C SER A 479 3.24 -48.05 0.57
N SER A 480 4.53 -48.32 0.86
CA SER A 480 5.75 -47.55 0.67
C SER A 480 5.68 -46.28 -0.18
N GLY A 481 6.19 -45.17 0.37
CA GLY A 481 6.94 -44.19 -0.43
C GLY A 481 6.27 -42.86 -0.78
N ASN A 482 5.21 -42.43 -0.09
CA ASN A 482 4.69 -41.08 -0.33
C ASN A 482 5.50 -40.06 0.47
N SER A 483 6.04 -39.05 -0.22
CA SER A 483 6.85 -37.98 0.37
C SER A 483 6.06 -37.15 1.38
N LEU A 484 6.64 -36.91 2.55
CA LEU A 484 6.16 -35.88 3.48
C LEU A 484 6.33 -34.54 2.80
N ASN A 485 5.23 -33.87 2.45
CA ASN A 485 5.28 -32.59 1.77
C ASN A 485 5.15 -31.48 2.82
N GLY A 486 5.98 -30.44 2.74
CA GLY A 486 5.79 -29.29 3.63
C GLY A 486 6.56 -29.33 4.95
N LEU A 487 7.70 -30.03 5.01
CA LEU A 487 8.67 -29.86 6.10
C LEU A 487 9.44 -28.55 5.92
N MET A 488 9.60 -27.75 6.98
CA MET A 488 10.61 -26.70 7.00
C MET A 488 12.01 -27.33 6.94
N ALA A 489 13.00 -26.56 6.49
CA ALA A 489 14.39 -27.02 6.43
C ALA A 489 14.86 -27.58 7.77
N ILE A 490 14.53 -26.87 8.84
CA ILE A 490 14.91 -27.33 10.17
C ILE A 490 14.13 -28.56 10.65
N GLU A 491 12.87 -28.72 10.23
CA GLU A 491 12.08 -29.91 10.54
C GLU A 491 12.67 -31.14 9.85
N LYS A 492 13.04 -31.02 8.57
CA LYS A 492 13.72 -32.11 7.84
C LYS A 492 15.08 -32.45 8.43
N TYR A 493 15.88 -31.43 8.76
CA TYR A 493 17.18 -31.64 9.39
C TYR A 493 17.04 -32.41 10.70
N LYS A 494 16.14 -31.95 11.60
CA LYS A 494 15.84 -32.63 12.86
C LYS A 494 15.48 -34.10 12.62
N ALA A 495 14.61 -34.36 11.65
CA ALA A 495 14.17 -35.71 11.37
C ALA A 495 15.30 -36.62 10.83
N GLN A 496 16.18 -36.10 9.96
CA GLN A 496 17.35 -36.85 9.47
C GLN A 496 18.37 -37.16 10.58
N VAL A 497 18.50 -36.30 11.59
CA VAL A 497 19.37 -36.55 12.75
C VAL A 497 18.80 -37.58 13.71
N ILE A 498 17.47 -37.59 13.92
CA ILE A 498 16.82 -38.48 14.89
C ILE A 498 16.67 -39.90 14.32
N ASN A 499 16.37 -40.05 13.02
CA ASN A 499 16.09 -41.34 12.37
C ASN A 499 17.16 -42.45 12.60
N PRO A 500 18.48 -42.19 12.59
CA PRO A 500 19.50 -43.26 12.72
C PRO A 500 19.73 -43.76 14.16
N ARG A 501 19.15 -43.10 15.17
CA ARG A 501 19.36 -43.40 16.60
C ARG A 501 18.96 -44.81 17.06
N PRO A 502 17.96 -45.51 16.49
CA PRO A 502 17.59 -46.87 16.93
C PRO A 502 18.74 -47.89 16.83
N GLY A 503 19.74 -47.63 15.96
CA GLY A 503 20.88 -48.52 15.75
C GLY A 503 22.17 -48.13 16.50
N GLY A 504 22.18 -47.01 17.24
CA GLY A 504 23.41 -46.49 17.88
C GLY A 504 24.52 -46.05 16.91
N GLY A 505 24.20 -45.89 15.62
CA GLY A 505 25.13 -45.43 14.59
C GLY A 505 25.10 -43.91 14.41
N PRO A 506 26.16 -43.31 13.83
CA PRO A 506 26.19 -41.88 13.52
C PRO A 506 25.08 -41.52 12.54
N ALA A 507 24.44 -40.37 12.74
CA ALA A 507 23.44 -39.88 11.81
C ALA A 507 24.11 -39.16 10.64
N ILE A 508 23.80 -39.58 9.40
CA ILE A 508 24.28 -38.89 8.19
C ILE A 508 23.15 -37.98 7.69
N VAL A 509 23.34 -36.68 7.84
CA VAL A 509 22.48 -35.67 7.21
C VAL A 509 22.97 -35.46 5.79
N SER A 510 22.08 -35.62 4.81
CA SER A 510 22.42 -35.44 3.39
C SER A 510 21.45 -34.49 2.70
N GLY A 511 21.97 -33.68 1.79
CA GLY A 511 21.17 -32.73 1.00
C GLY A 511 20.57 -31.59 1.82
N MET A 512 21.25 -31.14 2.87
CA MET A 512 20.87 -30.01 3.74
C MET A 512 21.87 -28.85 3.70
N GLU A 513 22.79 -28.85 2.73
CA GLU A 513 23.71 -27.75 2.48
C GLU A 513 22.97 -26.57 1.81
N ASN A 514 22.96 -25.41 2.48
CA ASN A 514 22.30 -24.18 2.02
C ASN A 514 20.83 -24.32 1.60
N VAL A 515 20.06 -25.18 2.28
CA VAL A 515 18.65 -25.38 1.93
C VAL A 515 17.76 -24.49 2.76
N CYS A 516 16.93 -23.71 2.08
CA CYS A 516 15.98 -22.81 2.70
C CYS A 516 14.54 -23.13 2.26
N THR A 517 13.61 -23.07 3.21
CA THR A 517 12.16 -23.21 3.01
C THR A 517 11.45 -21.94 3.47
N GLY A 518 10.12 -21.91 3.38
CA GLY A 518 9.34 -20.96 4.18
C GLY A 518 9.30 -21.35 5.66
N MET A 519 8.50 -20.61 6.41
CA MET A 519 8.35 -20.69 7.85
C MET A 519 6.92 -21.06 8.23
N LYS A 520 6.83 -21.81 9.33
CA LYS A 520 5.64 -21.99 10.17
C LYS A 520 5.85 -21.21 11.45
N VAL A 521 4.78 -20.98 12.22
CA VAL A 521 4.90 -20.38 13.56
C VAL A 521 4.50 -21.40 14.60
N PHE A 522 5.31 -21.48 15.65
CA PHE A 522 5.01 -22.18 16.89
C PHE A 522 4.50 -21.17 17.94
N PRO A 523 3.73 -21.62 18.94
CA PRO A 523 3.27 -20.74 20.03
C PRO A 523 4.43 -19.98 20.69
N LEU A 524 4.25 -18.68 20.93
CA LEU A 524 5.29 -17.76 21.43
C LEU A 524 5.69 -18.00 22.91
N GLY A 525 5.11 -18.99 23.58
CA GLY A 525 5.46 -19.39 24.96
C GLY A 525 6.42 -20.59 25.03
N GLY A 526 6.96 -21.02 23.88
CA GLY A 526 7.42 -22.40 23.73
C GLY A 526 6.22 -23.35 23.71
N ILE A 527 6.43 -24.59 23.23
CA ILE A 527 5.47 -25.64 23.52
C ILE A 527 5.63 -25.92 25.01
N THR A 528 4.75 -25.37 25.84
CA THR A 528 4.80 -25.72 27.27
C THR A 528 4.64 -27.23 27.39
N ALA A 529 5.11 -27.85 28.47
CA ALA A 529 4.75 -29.25 28.76
C ALA A 529 3.22 -29.47 28.70
N ASN A 530 2.45 -28.38 28.83
CA ASN A 530 1.00 -28.25 28.75
C ASN A 530 0.42 -27.86 27.36
N GLU A 531 1.17 -27.96 26.25
CA GLU A 531 0.64 -27.83 24.88
C GLU A 531 0.86 -29.11 24.03
N PRO A 532 -0.05 -29.49 23.10
CA PRO A 532 0.19 -30.58 22.15
C PRO A 532 1.48 -30.34 21.35
N ILE A 533 2.08 -31.40 20.77
CA ILE A 533 3.12 -31.22 19.73
C ILE A 533 2.48 -30.46 18.57
N ALA A 534 2.64 -29.14 18.58
CA ALA A 534 2.08 -28.26 17.58
C ALA A 534 3.02 -28.31 16.37
N PHE A 535 2.79 -29.28 15.48
CA PHE A 535 3.39 -29.26 14.15
C PHE A 535 2.91 -27.98 13.46
N GLY A 536 3.82 -27.02 13.26
CA GLY A 536 3.48 -25.59 13.14
C GLY A 536 2.30 -25.28 12.22
N GLN A 537 1.44 -24.36 12.65
CA GLN A 537 0.27 -23.95 11.86
C GLN A 537 0.68 -23.02 10.71
N ALA A 538 -0.14 -22.97 9.65
CA ALA A 538 -0.01 -21.95 8.61
C ALA A 538 -0.10 -20.56 9.28
N PRO A 539 1.00 -19.79 9.30
CA PRO A 539 1.05 -18.61 10.13
C PRO A 539 0.37 -17.43 9.43
N THR A 540 0.09 -16.38 10.19
CA THR A 540 -0.34 -15.09 9.63
C THR A 540 0.90 -14.20 9.47
N VAL A 541 0.84 -13.21 8.59
CA VAL A 541 1.97 -12.27 8.41
C VAL A 541 2.33 -11.59 9.74
N GLY A 542 1.32 -11.16 10.50
CA GLY A 542 1.54 -10.51 11.80
C GLY A 542 2.14 -11.46 12.85
N ARG A 543 1.74 -12.74 12.89
CA ARG A 543 2.37 -13.75 13.76
C ARG A 543 3.83 -13.98 13.41
N LEU A 544 4.16 -14.10 12.13
CA LEU A 544 5.56 -14.27 11.68
C LEU A 544 6.43 -13.10 12.14
N ILE A 545 5.99 -11.86 11.90
CA ILE A 545 6.73 -10.66 12.33
C ILE A 545 6.93 -10.66 13.85
N ARG A 546 5.86 -10.96 14.63
CA ARG A 546 5.96 -11.00 16.10
C ARG A 546 6.91 -12.07 16.62
N SER A 547 7.05 -13.21 15.95
CA SER A 547 8.04 -14.23 16.33
C SER A 547 9.49 -13.70 16.24
N PHE A 548 9.78 -12.82 15.28
CA PHE A 548 11.09 -12.14 15.23
C PHE A 548 11.20 -11.00 16.26
N GLN A 549 10.10 -10.32 16.58
CA GLN A 549 10.08 -9.28 17.61
C GLN A 549 10.25 -9.84 19.04
N SER A 550 9.79 -11.07 19.30
CA SER A 550 9.94 -11.72 20.61
C SER A 550 11.34 -12.30 20.83
N TYR A 551 12.12 -12.50 19.77
CA TYR A 551 13.49 -13.02 19.86
C TYR A 551 14.50 -11.88 19.99
N SER A 552 15.14 -11.77 21.17
CA SER A 552 16.00 -10.63 21.54
C SER A 552 17.04 -10.24 20.45
N PRO A 553 17.81 -11.18 19.86
CA PRO A 553 18.77 -10.83 18.80
C PRO A 553 18.16 -10.23 17.53
N SER A 554 16.95 -10.65 17.13
CA SER A 554 16.28 -10.12 15.93
C SER A 554 15.34 -8.96 16.22
N SER A 555 14.94 -8.76 17.48
CA SER A 555 13.88 -7.84 17.88
C SER A 555 14.09 -6.40 17.41
N PRO A 556 15.28 -5.77 17.54
CA PRO A 556 15.47 -4.38 17.10
C PRO A 556 15.20 -4.20 15.60
N LEU A 557 15.76 -5.09 14.76
CA LEU A 557 15.58 -5.03 13.31
C LEU A 557 14.16 -5.43 12.91
N ALA A 558 13.54 -6.40 13.59
CA ALA A 558 12.16 -6.80 13.34
C ALA A 558 11.16 -5.66 13.64
N ASN A 559 11.42 -4.86 14.69
CA ASN A 559 10.62 -3.68 15.01
C ASN A 559 10.77 -2.58 13.94
N ILE A 560 11.97 -2.38 13.40
CA ILE A 560 12.20 -1.47 12.27
C ILE A 560 11.47 -1.95 11.01
N ILE A 561 11.56 -3.24 10.69
CA ILE A 561 10.84 -3.82 9.55
C ILE A 561 9.32 -3.66 9.72
N SER A 562 8.80 -3.95 10.91
CA SER A 562 7.37 -3.80 11.21
C SER A 562 6.91 -2.35 11.04
N SER A 563 7.65 -1.37 11.57
CA SER A 563 7.27 0.04 11.44
C SER A 563 7.32 0.52 9.98
N GLN A 564 8.28 0.04 9.19
CA GLN A 564 8.35 0.33 7.76
C GLN A 564 7.20 -0.30 6.97
N VAL A 565 6.82 -1.55 7.27
CA VAL A 565 5.62 -2.17 6.67
C VAL A 565 4.36 -1.37 7.01
N TYR A 566 4.24 -0.86 8.24
CA TYR A 566 3.08 -0.07 8.67
C TYR A 566 3.03 1.27 7.93
N LEU A 567 4.17 1.94 7.82
CA LEU A 567 4.31 3.14 7.00
C LEU A 567 3.88 2.89 5.55
N LYS A 568 4.35 1.80 4.93
CA LYS A 568 3.97 1.45 3.55
C LYS A 568 2.49 1.15 3.40
N ILE A 569 1.87 0.46 4.35
CA ILE A 569 0.43 0.23 4.36
C ILE A 569 -0.33 1.56 4.50
N ARG A 570 0.14 2.50 5.33
CA ARG A 570 -0.45 3.84 5.43
C ARG A 570 -0.26 4.67 4.17
N GLN A 571 0.85 4.50 3.44
CA GLN A 571 1.01 5.15 2.14
C GLN A 571 -0.05 4.64 1.14
N ILE A 572 -0.46 3.37 1.22
CA ILE A 572 -1.57 2.83 0.43
C ILE A 572 -2.92 3.37 0.92
N LYS A 573 -3.15 3.30 2.24
CA LYS A 573 -4.40 3.68 2.91
C LYS A 573 -4.13 4.57 4.14
N PRO A 574 -4.05 5.91 3.97
CA PRO A 574 -3.59 6.84 5.01
C PRO A 574 -4.41 6.86 6.30
N GLU A 575 -5.69 6.51 6.21
CA GLU A 575 -6.62 6.54 7.34
C GLU A 575 -6.46 5.37 8.32
N MET A 576 -5.67 4.34 7.99
CA MET A 576 -5.54 3.16 8.86
C MET A 576 -4.75 3.44 10.15
N SER A 577 -5.36 3.07 11.27
CA SER A 577 -4.74 3.01 12.58
C SER A 577 -3.82 1.79 12.73
N ASP A 578 -2.90 1.82 13.70
CA ASP A 578 -2.02 0.68 13.96
C ASP A 578 -2.80 -0.58 14.36
N SER A 579 -3.93 -0.45 15.07
CA SER A 579 -4.76 -1.59 15.47
C SER A 579 -5.46 -2.23 14.27
N GLU A 580 -5.91 -1.44 13.30
CA GLU A 580 -6.48 -1.96 12.05
C GLU A 580 -5.42 -2.65 11.19
N ILE A 581 -4.20 -2.10 11.11
CA ILE A 581 -3.09 -2.74 10.39
C ILE A 581 -2.72 -4.06 11.07
N ASN A 582 -2.58 -4.07 12.39
CA ASN A 582 -2.35 -5.29 13.17
C ASN A 582 -3.44 -6.33 12.87
N SER A 583 -4.71 -5.96 12.99
CA SER A 583 -5.84 -6.86 12.76
C SER A 583 -5.85 -7.42 11.33
N PHE A 584 -5.51 -6.59 10.34
CA PHE A 584 -5.36 -7.03 8.94
C PHE A 584 -4.24 -8.04 8.79
N LEU A 585 -3.03 -7.76 9.30
CA LEU A 585 -1.88 -8.67 9.23
C LEU A 585 -2.10 -9.96 10.03
N GLU A 586 -2.94 -9.93 11.07
CA GLU A 586 -3.39 -11.12 11.80
C GLU A 586 -4.40 -11.96 11.03
N SER A 587 -5.21 -11.37 10.16
CA SER A 587 -6.13 -12.13 9.31
C SER A 587 -5.47 -12.71 8.05
N ALA A 588 -4.28 -12.20 7.69
CA ALA A 588 -3.56 -12.52 6.47
C ALA A 588 -2.78 -13.84 6.58
N SER A 589 -3.46 -14.98 6.34
CA SER A 589 -2.80 -16.31 6.33
C SER A 589 -1.74 -16.41 5.24
N MET A 590 -0.53 -16.78 5.65
CA MET A 590 0.67 -16.84 4.83
C MET A 590 1.30 -18.24 4.89
N PRO A 591 0.73 -19.25 4.20
CA PRO A 591 1.29 -20.59 4.16
C PRO A 591 2.70 -20.61 3.58
N MET A 592 3.49 -21.60 3.97
CA MET A 592 4.82 -21.83 3.42
C MET A 592 4.76 -22.08 1.90
N GLY A 593 5.77 -21.57 1.18
CA GLY A 593 5.90 -21.67 -0.27
C GLY A 593 4.94 -20.79 -1.07
N GLN A 594 4.23 -19.85 -0.42
CA GLN A 594 3.26 -18.98 -1.09
C GLN A 594 3.80 -17.56 -1.26
N VAL A 595 3.50 -16.92 -2.40
CA VAL A 595 3.57 -15.46 -2.56
C VAL A 595 2.15 -14.91 -2.44
N ARG A 596 2.01 -13.83 -1.67
CA ARG A 596 0.78 -13.06 -1.50
C ARG A 596 1.09 -11.58 -1.69
N TYR A 597 0.04 -10.81 -1.95
CA TYR A 597 0.15 -9.39 -2.24
C TYR A 597 -0.82 -8.63 -1.35
N ILE A 598 -0.34 -7.58 -0.69
CA ILE A 598 -1.17 -6.59 0.00
C ILE A 598 -1.38 -5.44 -0.97
N TRP A 599 -2.64 -5.12 -1.28
CA TRP A 599 -3.01 -4.02 -2.18
C TRP A 599 -4.39 -3.48 -1.82
N MET A 600 -4.79 -2.33 -2.36
CA MET A 600 -6.11 -1.74 -2.11
C MET A 600 -7.02 -1.89 -3.33
N ASP A 601 -8.25 -2.37 -3.11
CA ASP A 601 -9.26 -2.48 -4.17
C ASP A 601 -10.01 -1.18 -4.45
N ASP A 602 -10.85 -1.18 -5.49
CA ASP A 602 -11.66 -0.02 -5.88
C ASP A 602 -12.69 0.39 -4.79
N SER A 603 -12.99 -0.51 -3.85
CA SER A 603 -13.83 -0.23 -2.66
C SER A 603 -13.03 0.31 -1.47
N ARG A 604 -11.75 0.64 -1.68
CA ARG A 604 -10.80 1.13 -0.66
C ARG A 604 -10.59 0.15 0.50
N GLN A 605 -10.74 -1.14 0.24
CA GLN A 605 -10.41 -2.20 1.20
C GLN A 605 -9.05 -2.80 0.86
N LEU A 606 -8.24 -3.02 1.89
CA LEU A 606 -7.01 -3.79 1.72
C LEU A 606 -7.36 -5.26 1.46
N ARG A 607 -6.65 -5.83 0.49
CA ARG A 607 -6.76 -7.22 0.07
C ARG A 607 -5.44 -7.91 0.30
N PHE A 608 -5.52 -9.18 0.67
CA PHE A 608 -4.37 -10.07 0.78
C PHE A 608 -4.60 -11.29 -0.11
N THR A 609 -4.04 -11.29 -1.31
CA THR A 609 -4.43 -12.24 -2.35
C THR A 609 -3.23 -12.94 -2.99
N ALA A 610 -3.49 -14.06 -3.64
CA ALA A 610 -2.52 -14.72 -4.52
C ALA A 610 -2.36 -13.95 -5.86
N LYS A 611 -1.30 -14.29 -6.61
CA LYS A 611 -1.00 -13.69 -7.93
C LYS A 611 -2.18 -13.76 -8.91
N GLY A 612 -2.91 -14.87 -8.93
CA GLY A 612 -4.05 -15.09 -9.84
C GLY A 612 -5.28 -14.22 -9.55
N SER A 613 -5.32 -13.50 -8.43
CA SER A 613 -6.42 -12.60 -8.05
C SER A 613 -6.00 -11.13 -8.02
N LEU A 614 -4.84 -10.82 -8.63
CA LEU A 614 -4.38 -9.45 -8.74
C LEU A 614 -5.19 -8.67 -9.79
N PRO A 615 -5.43 -7.37 -9.56
CA PRO A 615 -5.95 -6.50 -10.59
C PRO A 615 -4.94 -6.35 -11.72
N SER A 616 -5.42 -6.07 -12.94
CA SER A 616 -4.59 -6.04 -14.16
C SER A 616 -3.46 -5.00 -14.15
N TRP A 617 -3.51 -4.03 -13.24
CA TRP A 617 -2.47 -3.00 -13.09
C TRP A 617 -1.29 -3.47 -12.21
N ILE A 618 -1.41 -4.59 -11.48
CA ILE A 618 -0.28 -5.22 -10.78
C ILE A 618 0.27 -6.34 -11.65
N SER A 619 1.50 -6.18 -12.12
CA SER A 619 2.25 -7.27 -12.74
C SER A 619 3.03 -8.05 -11.68
N GLY A 620 2.56 -9.24 -11.32
CA GLY A 620 3.27 -10.12 -10.39
C GLY A 620 4.65 -10.58 -10.89
N ASP A 621 4.94 -10.41 -12.18
CA ASP A 621 6.22 -10.78 -12.81
C ASP A 621 7.22 -9.62 -12.90
N ALA A 622 6.78 -8.38 -12.67
CA ALA A 622 7.63 -7.18 -12.77
C ALA A 622 7.92 -6.56 -11.39
N VAL A 623 8.20 -7.41 -10.40
CA VAL A 623 8.45 -6.98 -9.02
C VAL A 623 9.94 -6.76 -8.81
N ILE A 624 10.42 -5.53 -9.05
CA ILE A 624 11.82 -5.15 -8.86
C ILE A 624 11.87 -4.02 -7.83
N PRO A 625 12.15 -4.33 -6.55
CA PRO A 625 12.35 -3.30 -5.55
C PRO A 625 13.60 -2.49 -5.85
N ASP A 626 13.49 -1.18 -5.72
CA ASP A 626 14.52 -0.20 -6.03
C ASP A 626 15.06 0.49 -4.78
N GLY A 627 14.85 -0.10 -3.61
CA GLY A 627 15.42 0.36 -2.35
C GLY A 627 16.41 -0.64 -1.74
N THR A 628 16.88 -0.37 -0.53
CA THR A 628 17.79 -1.24 0.23
C THR A 628 17.06 -2.32 1.02
N GLY A 629 17.81 -3.36 1.42
CA GLY A 629 17.33 -4.48 2.22
C GLY A 629 17.62 -4.31 3.71
N THR A 630 16.70 -4.76 4.56
CA THR A 630 16.92 -4.94 6.00
C THR A 630 16.61 -6.39 6.36
N THR A 631 17.48 -7.03 7.13
CA THR A 631 17.32 -8.44 7.52
C THR A 631 17.32 -8.55 9.03
N ALA A 632 16.19 -8.94 9.62
CA ALA A 632 16.12 -9.43 10.98
C ALA A 632 16.36 -10.93 10.96
N SER A 633 17.57 -11.35 11.34
CA SER A 633 17.95 -12.76 11.39
C SER A 633 17.97 -13.24 12.83
N THR A 634 17.62 -14.50 13.03
CA THR A 634 17.90 -15.16 14.30
C THR A 634 19.42 -15.35 14.50
N GLY A 635 20.22 -15.19 13.44
CA GLY A 635 21.62 -15.60 13.42
C GLY A 635 21.75 -17.10 13.22
N ASN A 636 22.99 -17.56 13.18
CA ASN A 636 23.31 -18.99 13.19
C ASN A 636 23.16 -19.50 14.62
N ILE A 637 22.13 -20.29 14.88
CA ILE A 637 21.85 -20.76 16.24
C ILE A 637 21.94 -22.27 16.28
N THR A 638 22.65 -22.75 17.30
CA THR A 638 22.61 -24.12 17.81
C THR A 638 21.47 -24.30 18.83
N GLY A 639 20.26 -23.72 18.63
CA GLY A 639 19.12 -23.89 19.58
C GLY A 639 18.19 -22.69 19.83
N ASN A 640 17.47 -22.16 18.82
CA ASN A 640 16.46 -21.09 19.05
C ASN A 640 15.08 -21.63 19.44
N ARG A 641 14.68 -21.45 20.70
CA ARG A 641 13.38 -21.91 21.24
C ARG A 641 12.13 -21.38 20.51
N ASN A 642 12.20 -20.24 19.80
CA ASN A 642 11.02 -19.63 19.15
C ASN A 642 10.70 -20.21 17.76
N PHE A 643 11.69 -20.81 17.09
CA PHE A 643 11.55 -21.38 15.74
C PHE A 643 11.96 -22.86 15.69
N VAL A 644 12.60 -23.34 16.74
CA VAL A 644 13.21 -24.66 16.87
C VAL A 644 12.90 -25.15 18.28
N ASN A 645 12.03 -26.14 18.36
CA ASN A 645 11.53 -26.66 19.62
C ASN A 645 12.66 -27.09 20.61
N ILE A 646 12.34 -27.02 21.91
CA ILE A 646 13.15 -26.78 23.15
C ILE A 646 14.25 -27.83 23.45
N GLU A 647 15.18 -27.47 24.32
CA GLU A 647 16.06 -28.39 25.08
C GLU A 647 15.22 -29.43 25.84
N GLY A 648 15.50 -30.72 25.64
CA GLY A 648 14.74 -31.81 26.27
C GLY A 648 13.32 -32.03 25.74
N GLU A 649 13.05 -31.69 24.48
CA GLU A 649 11.78 -31.94 23.78
C GLU A 649 11.31 -33.40 23.99
N GLN A 650 10.42 -33.58 24.96
CA GLN A 650 9.84 -34.88 25.36
C GLN A 650 10.88 -35.95 25.74
N GLY A 651 11.96 -35.55 26.42
CA GLY A 651 12.95 -36.50 26.93
C GLY A 651 13.96 -37.03 25.88
N TYR A 652 13.88 -36.56 24.63
CA TYR A 652 14.89 -36.88 23.62
C TYR A 652 15.94 -35.76 23.53
N PRO A 653 17.26 -36.09 23.59
CA PRO A 653 18.29 -35.09 23.37
C PRO A 653 18.14 -34.51 21.96
N SER A 654 17.88 -33.23 21.86
CA SER A 654 17.75 -32.50 20.61
C SER A 654 19.07 -32.54 19.82
N PRO A 655 19.04 -32.46 18.48
CA PRO A 655 20.25 -32.20 17.68
C PRO A 655 21.02 -30.93 18.08
N TRP A 656 20.44 -30.13 18.97
CA TRP A 656 20.98 -28.86 19.42
C TRP A 656 21.44 -28.90 20.88
N ASP A 657 21.14 -30.00 21.61
CA ASP A 657 21.53 -30.20 23.00
C ASP A 657 22.99 -30.67 23.11
N CYS A 658 23.58 -31.06 21.98
CA CYS A 658 24.97 -31.44 21.87
C CYS A 658 25.79 -30.27 21.30
N PHE A 659 26.79 -29.81 22.05
CA PHE A 659 27.86 -28.96 21.51
C PHE A 659 28.79 -29.79 20.61
N GLY A 660 28.25 -30.36 19.53
CA GLY A 660 29.04 -31.02 18.50
C GLY A 660 29.85 -29.98 17.74
N SER A 661 31.12 -30.28 17.48
CA SER A 661 32.10 -29.41 16.81
C SER A 661 31.83 -29.16 15.31
N GLY A 662 30.62 -29.46 14.83
CA GLY A 662 30.24 -29.31 13.42
C GLY A 662 29.82 -27.87 13.08
N PRO A 663 30.05 -27.41 11.84
CA PRO A 663 29.66 -26.08 11.36
C PRO A 663 28.16 -25.97 11.03
N ASP A 664 27.32 -26.90 11.47
CA ASP A 664 25.91 -26.95 11.10
C ASP A 664 25.15 -25.75 11.67
N GLN A 665 24.51 -24.99 10.78
CA GLN A 665 23.86 -23.74 11.11
C GLN A 665 22.41 -23.78 10.71
N THR A 666 21.54 -23.40 11.64
CA THR A 666 20.16 -23.05 11.32
C THR A 666 19.95 -21.58 11.53
N ARG A 667 19.20 -20.96 10.64
CA ARG A 667 18.80 -19.56 10.77
C ARG A 667 17.41 -19.35 10.21
N SER A 668 16.67 -18.44 10.83
CA SER A 668 15.45 -17.91 10.23
C SER A 668 15.66 -16.43 9.94
N ASP A 669 15.17 -15.98 8.79
CA ASP A 669 15.32 -14.61 8.32
C ASP A 669 13.97 -13.98 8.02
N LEU A 670 13.77 -12.77 8.54
CA LEU A 670 12.76 -11.81 8.11
C LEU A 670 13.49 -10.75 7.29
N LEU A 671 13.30 -10.76 5.98
CA LEU A 671 13.90 -9.80 5.06
C LEU A 671 12.86 -8.80 4.57
N TRP A 672 13.23 -7.54 4.53
CA TRP A 672 12.42 -6.46 3.97
C TRP A 672 13.24 -5.68 2.97
N GLN A 673 12.88 -5.78 1.70
CA GLN A 673 13.44 -4.96 0.64
C GLN A 673 12.53 -3.77 0.39
N ARG A 674 13.03 -2.57 0.67
CA ARG A 674 12.30 -1.32 0.46
C ARG A 674 12.10 -1.05 -1.02
N SER A 675 11.08 -0.27 -1.35
CA SER A 675 10.95 0.39 -2.64
C SER A 675 10.49 1.83 -2.47
N SER A 676 10.86 2.67 -3.43
CA SER A 676 10.42 4.06 -3.53
C SER A 676 8.90 4.17 -3.67
N GLY A 677 8.22 3.18 -4.25
CA GLY A 677 6.82 3.32 -4.67
C GLY A 677 6.66 3.51 -6.18
N PHE A 678 7.76 3.59 -6.93
CA PHE A 678 7.74 3.60 -8.39
C PHE A 678 7.15 2.30 -8.95
N ASN A 679 6.36 2.40 -10.02
CA ASN A 679 5.49 1.33 -10.52
C ASN A 679 4.59 0.72 -9.43
N CYS A 680 4.26 1.54 -8.43
CA CYS A 680 3.40 1.21 -7.31
C CYS A 680 3.93 0.11 -6.36
N LEU A 681 5.17 -0.38 -6.50
CA LEU A 681 5.73 -1.34 -5.56
C LEU A 681 6.18 -0.63 -4.28
N GLN A 682 5.65 -1.02 -3.12
CA GLN A 682 6.04 -0.44 -1.83
C GLN A 682 7.22 -1.17 -1.16
N GLY A 683 7.39 -2.45 -1.47
CA GLY A 683 8.46 -3.28 -0.95
C GLY A 683 8.14 -4.77 -1.03
N VAL A 684 9.13 -5.58 -0.67
CA VAL A 684 9.05 -7.04 -0.65
C VAL A 684 9.43 -7.54 0.74
N LEU A 685 8.47 -8.17 1.42
CA LEU A 685 8.65 -8.83 2.71
C LEU A 685 8.85 -10.32 2.48
N ARG A 686 9.92 -10.91 3.03
CA ARG A 686 10.24 -12.33 2.88
C ARG A 686 10.51 -12.98 4.23
N PHE A 687 9.97 -14.18 4.39
CA PHE A 687 10.23 -15.07 5.51
C PHE A 687 10.90 -16.33 5.00
N ARG A 688 11.95 -16.81 5.64
CA ARG A 688 12.57 -18.09 5.31
C ARG A 688 13.22 -18.76 6.52
N ASN A 689 13.25 -20.08 6.49
CA ASN A 689 13.99 -20.92 7.41
C ASN A 689 15.08 -21.66 6.62
N CYS A 690 16.33 -21.52 7.02
CA CYS A 690 17.48 -22.06 6.33
C CYS A 690 18.25 -23.01 7.24
N VAL A 691 18.72 -24.10 6.65
CA VAL A 691 19.69 -25.01 7.24
C VAL A 691 20.90 -25.04 6.31
N ASN A 692 22.07 -24.97 6.91
CA ASN A 692 23.32 -25.22 6.24
C ASN A 692 24.08 -26.26 7.07
N ALA A 693 23.92 -27.52 6.71
CA ALA A 693 24.62 -28.63 7.35
C ALA A 693 25.60 -29.28 6.37
N THR A 694 26.82 -29.57 6.84
CA THR A 694 27.80 -30.33 6.06
C THR A 694 27.45 -31.81 6.12
N THR A 695 27.94 -32.62 5.17
CA THR A 695 27.72 -34.07 5.16
C THR A 695 28.51 -34.82 6.24
N ASP A 696 29.03 -34.10 7.23
CA ASP A 696 29.83 -34.70 8.29
C ASP A 696 28.93 -35.56 9.19
N PRO A 697 29.41 -36.75 9.62
CA PRO A 697 28.66 -37.59 10.53
C PRO A 697 28.31 -36.82 11.81
N TRP A 698 27.05 -36.91 12.21
CA TRP A 698 26.58 -36.26 13.42
C TRP A 698 27.00 -37.10 14.64
N ASP A 699 28.18 -36.77 15.19
CA ASP A 699 28.86 -37.51 16.27
C ASP A 699 28.46 -37.03 17.67
N CYS A 700 27.16 -36.98 17.99
CA CYS A 700 26.78 -36.80 19.40
C CYS A 700 26.78 -38.15 20.13
N PRO A 701 27.63 -38.35 21.16
CA PRO A 701 27.60 -39.56 21.98
C PRO A 701 26.29 -39.63 22.78
N CYS A 702 25.60 -40.77 22.70
CA CYS A 702 24.45 -41.11 23.53
C CYS A 702 24.88 -41.54 24.94
#